data_AF-A0A075MSX8-F1
#
_entry.id   AF-A0A075MSX8-F1
#
_cell.length_a   1.000
_cell.length_b   1.000
_cell.length_c   1.000
_cell.angle_alpha   90.00
_cell.angle_beta   90.00
_cell.angle_gamma   90.00
#
_symmetry.space_group_name_H-M   'P 1'
#
loop_
_entity.id
_entity.type
_entity.pdbx_description
1 polymer ?
#
loop_
_entity_poly.entity_id
_entity_poly.type
_entity_poly.pdbx_seq_one_letter_code
_entity_poly.pdbx_strand_id
1 'polypeptide(L)'
;MGIIVFSVFASANSSLAFAVPTANPDPESLVESKVAIERSFSTPLLRFNGETAAQLMQKITWFPNGTTALSDDQGSQFTFTLDLADSSFVLLSNSTMIDQKVLGKDHQYDIVWKPLRNSDGAITKYKFDIVGTSANGHTIKLLLSPQQEITVNDDSFLSLSKNYNSNSTSLFGVGLDWSDATSAGQPIAYDSEERTINIPVGKSYFIDPTTISTITAVLSPGSSDYYEGERREVRIGNVLFMFYFDGSNIVYRSSLDFGATWSSATSSGSGVINGDVHRYTVTTENVTGTNYVTLLYFKTSGSNTNFYGKRGTVGLNTITWNNETSMFSAPNFASCGTSVCAASVGAVDTSGIMYAAFRWIPSGASSYQYQIMKSANGGLGWNTSLSQIPADVGTRIEMFLTPLASGKMLFGYMRYTTDDIKYRLWDGTGWSAENTVGNIGSTANTIKHVSADSDGVKKAYVAYLTGGNSGSIKIAKWGNDGSWLGNETADSTLSHTLPSITITNDGVIHVYSLSGNKVYDTTKILNSWQTPTNPFGTTFTSPAQLTSGSGYPMALWIEGSSSPFNLRFDRTDWDVDRDGIYNNWEVNGIDSNWDGTVDFLPSSSQAHKDIFVEIDYMQNHQPDSGAINNVTNAFANAPITNPDSTTGITLHLNLDEQVTHSDTTSWPTGFNSIKPTHFGTATERAAANHDNILNAKKKIYHYNLWVHSITLNGPSGVGELLGNDFMVSMGSYNASNPSQDLAGSREHQAGTLMHELGHNLGLHHGGGVDINCKPNYLSVMNYAFQLPTFVSDRPLDYSRSQLLTLDEINLDELDGVSASTPSGLKTVYGKPGDFPVVSDPVPTGQGIDWNRDEFLGDDGVEQSINFFDIPDCDSLDLTSLTGYNDWANVQLAFTSSGTYANGTSVKVVDNEMTREIVQKMQLMTLDTIDHLLQNANATSFRDTNDAAAEKKTLHDVLDNPVSGAKAAVRQDNYGKVVAILERIRAKLDASVGGDPHDDMIVNQKEQTRILQQLDNVITSFKKAWQ
;
A
#
# COMPACT_ATOMS: atom_id res chain seq x y z
N MET A 1 26.98 -8.52 -56.64
CA MET A 1 26.39 -7.18 -56.81
C MET A 1 25.19 -7.18 -55.85
N GLY A 2 25.23 -6.54 -54.67
CA GLY A 2 25.28 -5.09 -54.43
C GLY A 2 23.85 -4.53 -54.52
N ILE A 3 23.27 -3.76 -53.58
CA ILE A 3 23.83 -3.01 -52.43
C ILE A 3 22.69 -2.71 -51.40
N ILE A 4 22.99 -2.79 -50.09
CA ILE A 4 22.50 -2.03 -48.89
C ILE A 4 20.98 -1.66 -48.79
N VAL A 5 20.28 -2.01 -47.68
CA VAL A 5 19.66 -1.14 -46.61
C VAL A 5 18.70 -2.03 -45.77
N PHE A 6 18.56 -2.03 -44.42
CA PHE A 6 19.33 -1.44 -43.30
C PHE A 6 19.10 -2.22 -41.96
N SER A 7 19.87 -1.87 -40.91
CA SER A 7 19.71 -2.02 -39.44
C SER A 7 18.77 -3.05 -38.75
N VAL A 8 19.39 -3.92 -37.94
CA VAL A 8 18.83 -4.56 -36.71
C VAL A 8 19.60 -4.02 -35.50
N PHE A 9 18.93 -3.76 -34.37
CA PHE A 9 19.60 -3.30 -33.14
C PHE A 9 20.35 -4.46 -32.44
N ALA A 10 21.56 -4.17 -31.96
CA ALA A 10 22.45 -5.16 -31.36
C ALA A 10 22.23 -5.31 -29.85
N SER A 11 22.26 -6.55 -29.36
CA SER A 11 22.37 -6.87 -27.95
C SER A 11 23.80 -6.63 -27.44
N ALA A 12 23.94 -5.91 -26.33
CA ALA A 12 25.22 -5.70 -25.67
C ALA A 12 25.30 -6.52 -24.38
N ASN A 13 25.86 -7.73 -24.46
CA ASN A 13 26.37 -8.43 -23.28
C ASN A 13 27.63 -7.70 -22.76
N SER A 14 27.58 -7.16 -21.55
CA SER A 14 28.76 -6.66 -20.83
C SER A 14 29.15 -7.63 -19.71
N SER A 15 29.99 -8.61 -20.04
CA SER A 15 30.66 -9.46 -19.05
C SER A 15 31.55 -8.61 -18.13
N LEU A 16 31.34 -8.71 -16.82
CA LEU A 16 32.22 -8.12 -15.80
C LEU A 16 33.62 -8.77 -15.83
N ALA A 17 34.52 -8.16 -16.59
CA ALA A 17 35.95 -8.48 -16.51
C ALA A 17 36.56 -7.78 -15.29
N PHE A 18 37.07 -8.56 -14.33
CA PHE A 18 37.89 -8.03 -13.24
C PHE A 18 39.17 -7.40 -13.83
N ALA A 19 39.24 -6.07 -13.83
CA ALA A 19 40.44 -5.35 -14.17
C ALA A 19 41.49 -5.53 -13.05
N VAL A 20 42.61 -6.17 -13.38
CA VAL A 20 43.80 -6.17 -12.52
C VAL A 20 44.29 -4.72 -12.38
N PRO A 21 44.56 -4.21 -11.16
CA PRO A 21 45.09 -2.86 -11.00
C PRO A 21 46.44 -2.72 -11.70
N THR A 22 46.48 -1.97 -12.80
CA THR A 22 47.73 -1.57 -13.46
C THR A 22 48.49 -0.57 -12.60
N ALA A 23 49.81 -0.52 -12.78
CA ALA A 23 50.74 0.20 -11.92
C ALA A 23 50.35 1.66 -11.63
N ASN A 24 50.70 2.10 -10.42
CA ASN A 24 50.58 3.47 -9.93
C ASN A 24 51.15 4.48 -10.96
N PRO A 25 50.38 5.49 -11.41
CA PRO A 25 50.92 6.54 -12.28
C PRO A 25 51.98 7.35 -11.53
N ASP A 26 52.95 7.90 -12.26
CA ASP A 26 53.94 8.81 -11.69
C ASP A 26 53.25 9.99 -10.98
N PRO A 27 53.77 10.45 -9.82
CA PRO A 27 53.14 11.51 -9.04
C PRO A 27 53.14 12.83 -9.83
N GLU A 28 51.93 13.34 -10.10
CA GLU A 28 51.71 14.59 -10.82
C GLU A 28 52.37 15.77 -10.09
N SER A 29 53.31 16.46 -10.74
CA SER A 29 53.99 17.62 -10.18
C SER A 29 53.03 18.78 -9.92
N LEU A 30 53.24 19.50 -8.81
CA LEU A 30 52.53 20.75 -8.53
C LEU A 30 52.91 21.85 -9.54
N VAL A 31 51.90 22.55 -10.06
CA VAL A 31 52.03 23.66 -11.02
C VAL A 31 51.52 24.96 -10.40
N GLU A 32 52.23 26.06 -10.62
CA GLU A 32 51.84 27.39 -10.11
C GLU A 32 50.62 27.94 -10.85
N SER A 33 49.62 28.43 -10.11
CA SER A 33 48.46 29.14 -10.64
C SER A 33 48.55 30.64 -10.37
N LYS A 34 48.29 31.44 -11.42
CA LYS A 34 48.12 32.90 -11.33
C LYS A 34 46.65 33.33 -11.30
N VAL A 35 45.72 32.38 -11.26
CA VAL A 35 44.27 32.60 -11.18
C VAL A 35 43.67 31.82 -10.00
N ALA A 36 42.45 32.18 -9.60
CA ALA A 36 41.74 31.44 -8.57
C ALA A 36 41.51 29.98 -9.01
N ILE A 37 41.77 29.05 -8.09
CA ILE A 37 41.52 27.62 -8.29
C ILE A 37 40.23 27.29 -7.57
N GLU A 38 39.29 26.66 -8.26
CA GLU A 38 37.98 26.31 -7.74
C GLU A 38 37.78 24.80 -7.80
N ARG A 39 37.22 24.24 -6.74
CA ARG A 39 36.75 22.84 -6.70
C ARG A 39 35.37 22.78 -6.09
N SER A 40 34.45 22.19 -6.83
CA SER A 40 33.14 21.79 -6.32
C SER A 40 33.15 20.31 -5.96
N PHE A 41 32.43 19.96 -4.91
CA PHE A 41 32.20 18.60 -4.47
C PHE A 41 30.77 18.49 -3.94
N SER A 42 30.14 17.33 -4.11
CA SER A 42 28.79 17.10 -3.63
C SER A 42 28.77 16.03 -2.55
N THR A 43 28.11 16.35 -1.45
CA THR A 43 27.86 15.40 -0.37
C THR A 43 26.40 14.96 -0.46
N PRO A 44 26.10 13.66 -0.68
CA PRO A 44 24.73 13.16 -0.65
C PRO A 44 24.02 13.56 0.66
N LEU A 45 22.85 14.18 0.54
CA LEU A 45 21.95 14.53 1.64
C LEU A 45 20.82 13.51 1.83
N LEU A 46 20.53 12.71 0.80
CA LEU A 46 19.53 11.67 0.85
C LEU A 46 19.91 10.54 -0.11
N ARG A 47 19.83 9.29 0.36
CA ARG A 47 19.97 8.10 -0.49
C ARG A 47 18.89 7.06 -0.20
N PHE A 48 18.63 6.22 -1.21
CA PHE A 48 17.74 5.08 -1.11
C PHE A 48 18.38 3.90 -1.82
N ASN A 49 18.64 2.81 -1.08
CA ASN A 49 19.33 1.61 -1.58
C ASN A 49 20.62 1.92 -2.38
N GLY A 50 21.35 2.98 -2.00
CA GLY A 50 22.56 3.47 -2.66
C GLY A 50 22.38 4.64 -3.64
N GLU A 51 21.19 4.87 -4.20
CA GLU A 51 20.92 5.96 -5.16
C GLU A 51 20.84 7.33 -4.46
N THR A 52 21.45 8.39 -5.01
CA THR A 52 21.43 9.74 -4.42
C THR A 52 20.24 10.56 -4.91
N ALA A 53 19.32 10.88 -3.99
CA ALA A 53 18.09 11.61 -4.26
C ALA A 53 18.17 13.11 -3.93
N ALA A 54 19.08 13.51 -3.02
CA ALA A 54 19.42 14.90 -2.75
C ALA A 54 20.92 15.01 -2.42
N GLN A 55 21.53 16.16 -2.67
CA GLN A 55 22.95 16.41 -2.41
C GLN A 55 23.18 17.89 -2.05
N LEU A 56 24.13 18.15 -1.16
CA LEU A 56 24.65 19.48 -0.84
C LEU A 56 25.80 19.77 -1.80
N MET A 57 25.68 20.80 -2.63
CA MET A 57 26.80 21.27 -3.45
C MET A 57 27.67 22.22 -2.63
N GLN A 58 28.90 21.79 -2.34
CA GLN A 58 29.91 22.62 -1.69
C GLN A 58 30.99 23.05 -2.69
N LYS A 59 31.55 24.22 -2.43
CA LYS A 59 32.55 24.87 -3.28
C LYS A 59 33.64 25.49 -2.42
N ILE A 60 34.89 25.23 -2.79
CA ILE A 60 36.07 25.86 -2.20
C ILE A 60 36.88 26.54 -3.32
N THR A 61 37.32 27.77 -3.05
CA THR A 61 38.08 28.60 -3.99
C THR A 61 39.32 29.16 -3.29
N TRP A 62 40.49 28.85 -3.83
CA TRP A 62 41.79 29.39 -3.40
C TRP A 62 42.24 30.49 -4.35
N PHE A 63 42.57 31.66 -3.83
CA PHE A 63 42.94 32.83 -4.61
C PHE A 63 44.45 33.11 -4.58
N PRO A 64 45.05 33.66 -5.65
CA PRO A 64 46.49 33.99 -5.71
C PRO A 64 46.97 35.09 -4.74
N ASN A 65 46.07 35.68 -3.94
CA ASN A 65 46.38 36.68 -2.92
C ASN A 65 46.44 36.08 -1.49
N GLY A 66 46.35 34.75 -1.34
CA GLY A 66 46.29 34.07 -0.04
C GLY A 66 44.89 33.98 0.59
N THR A 67 43.83 34.42 -0.10
CA THR A 67 42.44 34.21 0.34
C THR A 67 41.98 32.78 0.02
N THR A 68 41.26 32.16 0.95
CA THR A 68 40.50 30.92 0.73
C THR A 68 39.04 31.18 1.10
N ALA A 69 38.12 30.91 0.17
CA ALA A 69 36.68 31.04 0.37
C ALA A 69 35.98 29.68 0.25
N LEU A 70 34.97 29.47 1.08
CA LEU A 70 34.12 28.28 1.09
C LEU A 70 32.66 28.71 1.05
N SER A 71 31.83 27.98 0.31
CA SER A 71 30.40 28.24 0.17
C SER A 71 29.60 26.98 -0.13
N ASP A 72 28.31 26.96 0.22
CA ASP A 72 27.35 25.93 -0.18
C ASP A 72 26.17 26.50 -0.99
N ASP A 73 25.34 25.61 -1.54
CA ASP A 73 24.10 25.96 -2.24
C ASP A 73 22.93 26.38 -1.32
N GLN A 74 23.12 26.31 0.00
CA GLN A 74 22.17 26.80 1.02
C GLN A 74 22.44 28.26 1.45
N GLY A 75 23.50 28.88 0.92
CA GLY A 75 23.84 30.28 1.13
C GLY A 75 24.79 30.54 2.31
N SER A 76 25.37 29.50 2.91
CA SER A 76 26.44 29.66 3.91
C SER A 76 27.76 30.03 3.23
N GLN A 77 28.54 30.91 3.84
CA GLN A 77 29.85 31.33 3.31
C GLN A 77 30.86 31.55 4.44
N PHE A 78 32.07 31.01 4.30
CA PHE A 78 33.22 31.26 5.18
C PHE A 78 34.41 31.71 4.35
N THR A 79 35.18 32.68 4.82
CA THR A 79 36.36 33.20 4.11
C THR A 79 37.45 33.64 5.08
N PHE A 80 38.68 33.23 4.80
CA PHE A 80 39.86 33.72 5.48
C PHE A 80 40.95 34.10 4.48
N THR A 81 41.90 34.93 4.92
CA THR A 81 43.07 35.34 4.13
C THR A 81 44.33 35.17 4.96
N LEU A 82 45.39 34.65 4.37
CA LEU A 82 46.69 34.55 5.01
C LEU A 82 47.28 35.94 5.27
N ASP A 83 47.86 36.15 6.44
CA ASP A 83 48.73 37.31 6.67
C ASP A 83 50.03 37.14 5.87
N LEU A 84 50.24 38.01 4.90
CA LEU A 84 51.40 38.01 4.02
C LEU A 84 52.34 39.19 4.30
N ALA A 85 52.22 39.84 5.46
CA ALA A 85 53.17 40.87 5.89
C ALA A 85 54.62 40.35 5.81
N ASP A 86 55.49 41.13 5.16
CA ASP A 86 56.90 40.83 4.90
C ASP A 86 57.18 39.44 4.25
N SER A 87 56.21 38.90 3.51
CA SER A 87 56.26 37.55 2.93
C SER A 87 55.87 37.52 1.45
N SER A 88 56.36 36.51 0.73
CA SER A 88 55.95 36.20 -0.65
C SER A 88 55.06 34.94 -0.68
N PHE A 89 54.09 34.91 -1.58
CA PHE A 89 53.08 33.86 -1.68
C PHE A 89 53.07 33.22 -3.07
N VAL A 90 52.90 31.90 -3.10
CA VAL A 90 52.78 31.10 -4.34
C VAL A 90 51.62 30.11 -4.16
N LEU A 91 50.67 30.12 -5.09
CA LEU A 91 49.58 29.14 -5.15
C LEU A 91 49.93 28.02 -6.14
N LEU A 92 50.01 26.79 -5.65
CA LEU A 92 50.43 25.59 -6.37
C LEU A 92 49.29 24.56 -6.40
N SER A 93 49.19 23.75 -7.45
CA SER A 93 48.16 22.70 -7.55
C SER A 93 48.48 21.57 -8.52
N ASN A 94 47.84 20.42 -8.32
CA ASN A 94 47.73 19.32 -9.28
C ASN A 94 46.31 18.70 -9.17
N SER A 95 46.00 17.58 -9.80
CA SER A 95 44.66 16.96 -9.71
C SER A 95 44.23 16.57 -8.28
N THR A 96 45.16 16.35 -7.35
CA THR A 96 44.89 15.80 -6.00
C THR A 96 45.18 16.74 -4.84
N MET A 97 45.91 17.84 -5.03
CA MET A 97 46.35 18.74 -3.96
C MET A 97 46.32 20.22 -4.38
N ILE A 98 46.20 21.10 -3.40
CA ILE A 98 46.53 22.53 -3.49
C ILE A 98 47.61 22.81 -2.45
N ASP A 99 48.59 23.65 -2.77
CA ASP A 99 49.62 24.11 -1.84
C ASP A 99 49.65 25.64 -1.84
N GLN A 100 49.39 26.23 -0.67
CA GLN A 100 49.44 27.65 -0.39
C GLN A 100 50.77 27.95 0.31
N LYS A 101 51.80 28.26 -0.49
CA LYS A 101 53.19 28.39 -0.04
C LYS A 101 53.55 29.83 0.34
N VAL A 102 54.08 30.01 1.54
CA VAL A 102 54.51 31.30 2.11
C VAL A 102 56.00 31.29 2.43
N LEU A 103 56.70 32.30 1.94
CA LEU A 103 58.14 32.49 2.06
C LEU A 103 58.43 33.89 2.62
N GLY A 104 58.72 33.96 3.92
CA GLY A 104 59.15 35.17 4.61
C GLY A 104 60.65 35.15 4.94
N LYS A 105 61.13 36.22 5.58
CA LYS A 105 62.58 36.38 5.90
C LYS A 105 63.11 35.35 6.91
N ASP A 106 62.33 35.04 7.95
CA ASP A 106 62.74 34.21 9.09
C ASP A 106 61.81 32.98 9.30
N HIS A 107 60.96 32.69 8.30
CA HIS A 107 59.99 31.58 8.31
C HIS A 107 59.64 31.12 6.88
N GLN A 108 59.38 29.83 6.73
CA GLN A 108 58.74 29.26 5.54
C GLN A 108 57.66 28.28 6.00
N TYR A 109 56.47 28.35 5.40
CA TYR A 109 55.42 27.37 5.61
C TYR A 109 54.54 27.18 4.37
N ASP A 110 54.08 25.96 4.19
CA ASP A 110 53.23 25.50 3.10
C ASP A 110 51.90 25.02 3.73
N ILE A 111 50.74 25.50 3.23
CA ILE A 111 49.42 25.00 3.65
C ILE A 111 48.88 24.10 2.54
N VAL A 112 48.95 22.78 2.77
CA VAL A 112 48.74 21.74 1.76
C VAL A 112 47.36 21.12 1.91
N TRP A 113 46.43 21.50 1.04
CA TRP A 113 45.06 20.98 1.01
C TRP A 113 44.95 19.68 0.24
N LYS A 114 44.18 18.73 0.78
CA LYS A 114 43.91 17.40 0.20
C LYS A 114 42.42 17.07 0.33
N PRO A 115 41.79 16.49 -0.71
CA PRO A 115 40.43 15.97 -0.60
C PRO A 115 40.42 14.72 0.27
N LEU A 116 39.47 14.63 1.18
CA LEU A 116 39.14 13.39 1.88
C LEU A 116 37.95 12.74 1.16
N ARG A 117 38.07 11.42 0.97
CA ARG A 117 37.02 10.59 0.37
C ARG A 117 36.43 9.66 1.43
N ASN A 118 35.13 9.41 1.33
CA ASN A 118 34.43 8.38 2.08
C ASN A 118 34.68 6.98 1.46
N SER A 119 34.01 5.96 2.00
CA SER A 119 34.12 4.57 1.56
C SER A 119 33.57 4.29 0.14
N ASP A 120 32.74 5.16 -0.43
CA ASP A 120 32.26 5.05 -1.82
C ASP A 120 33.09 5.87 -2.83
N GLY A 121 34.12 6.58 -2.36
CA GLY A 121 35.05 7.34 -3.18
C GLY A 121 34.63 8.77 -3.51
N ALA A 122 33.46 9.24 -3.09
CA ALA A 122 33.06 10.64 -3.20
C ALA A 122 33.95 11.56 -2.33
N ILE A 123 34.24 12.78 -2.80
CA ILE A 123 34.94 13.80 -1.99
C ILE A 123 33.91 14.45 -1.08
N THR A 124 34.07 14.31 0.24
CA THR A 124 33.09 14.83 1.22
C THR A 124 33.58 16.05 1.99
N LYS A 125 34.90 16.25 2.07
CA LYS A 125 35.54 17.41 2.71
C LYS A 125 36.95 17.62 2.19
N TYR A 126 37.51 18.80 2.41
CA TYR A 126 38.96 19.03 2.30
C TYR A 126 39.57 19.14 3.70
N LYS A 127 40.80 18.66 3.83
CA LYS A 127 41.69 18.93 4.97
C LYS A 127 42.88 19.75 4.50
N PHE A 128 43.58 20.44 5.41
CA PHE A 128 44.90 21.01 5.11
C PHE A 128 45.96 20.70 6.16
N ASP A 129 47.14 20.28 5.69
CA ASP A 129 48.31 20.07 6.54
C ASP A 129 49.18 21.35 6.51
N ILE A 130 49.69 21.83 7.66
CA ILE A 130 50.65 22.96 7.70
C ILE A 130 52.08 22.40 7.83
N VAL A 131 52.91 22.64 6.83
CA VAL A 131 54.29 22.14 6.78
C VAL A 131 55.26 23.31 6.72
N GLY A 132 55.99 23.56 7.81
CA GLY A 132 56.92 24.68 7.86
C GLY A 132 57.97 24.62 8.97
N THR A 133 58.87 25.59 8.94
CA THR A 133 59.89 25.86 9.96
C THR A 133 60.07 27.36 10.16
N SER A 134 60.36 27.77 11.40
CA SER A 134 60.79 29.13 11.73
C SER A 134 62.00 29.08 12.64
N ALA A 135 62.98 29.96 12.39
CA ALA A 135 64.21 30.01 13.17
C ALA A 135 64.03 30.64 14.56
N ASN A 136 63.04 31.53 14.70
CA ASN A 136 62.78 32.33 15.92
C ASN A 136 61.39 32.07 16.54
N GLY A 137 60.62 31.14 15.96
CA GLY A 137 59.18 31.02 16.20
C GLY A 137 58.39 32.03 15.35
N HIS A 138 57.27 31.60 14.80
CA HIS A 138 56.36 32.43 14.01
C HIS A 138 54.91 32.06 14.34
N THR A 139 53.97 32.97 14.10
CA THR A 139 52.53 32.69 14.25
C THR A 139 51.86 32.96 12.92
N ILE A 140 51.34 31.92 12.28
CA ILE A 140 50.49 32.07 11.10
C ILE A 140 49.20 32.72 11.57
N LYS A 141 48.79 33.79 10.90
CA LYS A 141 47.53 34.47 11.13
C LYS A 141 46.59 34.23 9.95
N LEU A 142 45.40 33.70 10.23
CA LEU A 142 44.31 33.61 9.27
C LEU A 142 43.35 34.77 9.57
N LEU A 143 43.36 35.82 8.74
CA LEU A 143 42.48 36.97 8.87
C LEU A 143 41.07 36.59 8.42
N LEU A 144 40.09 36.75 9.31
CA LEU A 144 38.69 36.46 9.02
C LEU A 144 38.02 37.69 8.39
N SER A 145 37.18 37.47 7.37
CA SER A 145 36.44 38.54 6.70
C SER A 145 35.63 39.40 7.71
N PRO A 146 35.62 40.74 7.58
CA PRO A 146 34.78 41.59 8.44
C PRO A 146 33.28 41.35 8.27
N GLN A 147 32.83 40.88 7.10
CA GLN A 147 31.42 40.77 6.72
C GLN A 147 30.74 39.44 7.06
N GLN A 148 31.49 38.43 7.52
CA GLN A 148 30.92 37.16 8.01
C GLN A 148 30.63 37.24 9.52
N GLU A 149 29.51 36.66 9.94
CA GLU A 149 29.19 36.40 11.35
C GLU A 149 29.74 35.02 11.71
N ILE A 150 30.48 34.92 12.81
CA ILE A 150 31.21 33.70 13.20
C ILE A 150 30.82 33.32 14.62
N THR A 151 30.43 32.07 14.83
CA THR A 151 30.33 31.47 16.16
C THR A 151 31.63 30.73 16.47
N VAL A 152 32.13 30.92 17.68
CA VAL A 152 33.34 30.28 18.21
C VAL A 152 32.90 29.26 19.25
N ASN A 153 33.20 27.99 19.00
CA ASN A 153 33.27 26.98 20.05
C ASN A 153 34.76 26.78 20.39
N ASP A 154 35.07 26.18 21.55
CA ASP A 154 36.44 26.09 22.08
C ASP A 154 37.48 25.50 21.09
N ASP A 155 37.03 24.72 20.10
CA ASP A 155 37.84 24.05 19.08
C ASP A 155 37.35 24.22 17.62
N SER A 156 36.37 25.08 17.33
CA SER A 156 35.82 25.24 15.98
C SER A 156 35.23 26.63 15.66
N PHE A 157 35.32 27.06 14.40
CA PHE A 157 34.63 28.25 13.86
C PHE A 157 33.53 27.84 12.88
N LEU A 158 32.36 28.46 13.01
CA LEU A 158 31.24 28.31 12.07
C LEU A 158 30.77 29.69 11.59
N SER A 159 30.67 29.90 10.28
CA SER A 159 29.95 31.05 9.72
C SER A 159 28.50 30.68 9.45
N LEU A 160 27.59 31.43 10.07
CA LEU A 160 26.15 31.16 10.05
C LEU A 160 25.48 31.76 8.81
N SER A 161 24.38 31.16 8.35
CA SER A 161 23.45 31.84 7.45
C SER A 161 22.59 32.84 8.23
N LYS A 162 22.20 33.95 7.59
CA LYS A 162 21.44 35.06 8.23
C LYS A 162 20.05 34.72 8.77
N ASN A 163 19.60 33.46 8.68
CA ASN A 163 18.23 33.05 8.97
C ASN A 163 18.08 32.12 10.19
N TYR A 164 19.15 31.82 10.95
CA TYR A 164 19.09 30.94 12.13
C TYR A 164 19.19 31.71 13.46
N ASN A 165 18.28 31.43 14.40
CA ASN A 165 18.26 32.09 15.72
C ASN A 165 18.07 31.10 16.89
N SER A 166 19.20 30.75 17.51
CA SER A 166 19.50 30.94 18.94
C SER A 166 18.66 30.27 20.07
N ASN A 167 17.96 29.16 19.83
CA ASN A 167 17.53 28.25 20.93
C ASN A 167 17.89 26.76 20.70
N SER A 168 18.63 26.46 19.63
CA SER A 168 19.24 25.15 19.39
C SER A 168 20.64 25.13 20.01
N THR A 169 21.00 24.06 20.73
CA THR A 169 22.39 23.82 21.18
C THR A 169 23.30 23.31 20.05
N SER A 170 22.74 22.91 18.91
CA SER A 170 23.48 22.60 17.68
C SER A 170 23.54 23.82 16.75
N LEU A 171 24.77 24.15 16.34
CA LEU A 171 25.11 25.24 15.43
C LEU A 171 25.29 24.71 14.00
N PHE A 172 24.84 25.48 13.01
CA PHE A 172 24.81 25.07 11.59
C PHE A 172 25.45 26.13 10.69
N GLY A 173 26.39 25.74 9.83
CA GLY A 173 27.11 26.66 8.95
C GLY A 173 28.37 26.07 8.32
N VAL A 174 29.05 26.87 7.49
CA VAL A 174 30.33 26.49 6.85
C VAL A 174 31.50 27.03 7.66
N GLY A 175 32.56 26.23 7.88
CA GLY A 175 33.63 26.61 8.81
C GLY A 175 34.89 25.73 8.83
N LEU A 176 35.65 25.82 9.92
CA LEU A 176 36.89 25.08 10.19
C LEU A 176 36.86 24.44 11.60
N ASP A 177 37.31 23.19 11.72
CA ASP A 177 37.32 22.36 12.95
C ASP A 177 38.73 21.91 13.34
N TRP A 178 39.31 22.43 14.42
CA TRP A 178 40.65 22.02 14.89
C TRP A 178 40.61 21.22 16.20
N SER A 179 39.50 20.51 16.46
CA SER A 179 39.31 19.64 17.63
C SER A 179 40.39 18.57 17.78
N ASP A 180 40.94 18.06 16.68
CA ASP A 180 42.07 17.12 16.67
C ASP A 180 43.37 17.76 17.22
N ALA A 181 43.66 19.00 16.82
CA ALA A 181 44.85 19.74 17.19
C ALA A 181 44.78 20.22 18.64
N THR A 182 43.59 20.67 19.08
CA THR A 182 43.31 20.93 20.50
C THR A 182 43.51 19.65 21.33
N SER A 183 43.00 18.51 20.86
CA SER A 183 43.18 17.20 21.50
C SER A 183 44.65 16.72 21.50
N ALA A 184 45.43 17.11 20.49
CA ALA A 184 46.88 16.91 20.41
C ALA A 184 47.69 17.94 21.22
N GLY A 185 47.03 18.82 21.98
CA GLY A 185 47.66 19.81 22.86
C GLY A 185 48.25 21.03 22.15
N GLN A 186 47.81 21.36 20.93
CA GLN A 186 48.31 22.49 20.17
C GLN A 186 47.66 23.82 20.61
N PRO A 187 48.45 24.91 20.80
CA PRO A 187 47.93 26.20 21.24
C PRO A 187 47.40 27.03 20.06
N ILE A 188 46.30 26.60 19.45
CA ILE A 188 45.53 27.39 18.47
C ILE A 188 44.64 28.37 19.25
N ALA A 189 44.63 29.65 18.87
CA ALA A 189 43.87 30.67 19.57
C ALA A 189 43.09 31.58 18.62
N TYR A 190 41.84 31.88 18.98
CA TYR A 190 41.09 32.97 18.37
C TYR A 190 41.46 34.30 19.03
N ASP A 191 41.79 35.30 18.22
CA ASP A 191 41.82 36.69 18.64
C ASP A 191 40.57 37.40 18.15
N SER A 192 39.68 37.77 19.07
CA SER A 192 38.41 38.42 18.77
C SER A 192 38.51 39.92 18.49
N GLU A 193 39.62 40.57 18.88
CA GLU A 193 39.85 41.99 18.61
C GLU A 193 40.44 42.17 17.19
N GLU A 194 41.45 41.37 16.85
CA GLU A 194 42.09 41.36 15.52
C GLU A 194 41.31 40.52 14.49
N ARG A 195 40.33 39.72 14.93
CA ARG A 195 39.59 38.72 14.12
C ARG A 195 40.53 37.76 13.39
N THR A 196 41.57 37.28 14.07
CA THR A 196 42.55 36.33 13.50
C THR A 196 42.54 34.98 14.19
N ILE A 197 42.75 33.92 13.40
CA ILE A 197 43.13 32.60 13.91
C ILE A 197 44.65 32.57 14.02
N ASN A 198 45.18 32.42 15.24
CA ASN A 198 46.61 32.43 15.53
C ASN A 198 47.12 31.00 15.69
N ILE A 199 48.07 30.59 14.85
CA ILE A 199 48.64 29.23 14.81
C ILE A 199 50.18 29.30 14.99
N PRO A 200 50.73 28.99 16.18
CA PRO A 200 52.17 29.13 16.48
C PRO A 200 53.05 28.01 15.87
N VAL A 201 53.80 28.32 14.81
CA VAL A 201 54.70 27.40 14.12
C VAL A 201 56.11 27.42 14.73
N GLY A 202 56.51 26.29 15.33
CA GLY A 202 57.88 26.03 15.82
C GLY A 202 58.53 24.72 15.32
N LYS A 203 57.74 23.79 14.79
CA LYS A 203 58.13 22.55 14.09
C LYS A 203 57.05 22.20 13.07
N SER A 204 57.26 21.19 12.24
CA SER A 204 56.18 20.62 11.41
C SER A 204 55.21 19.81 12.28
N TYR A 205 53.90 20.01 12.13
CA TYR A 205 52.86 19.27 12.85
C TYR A 205 51.56 19.22 12.04
N PHE A 206 50.68 18.31 12.42
CA PHE A 206 49.38 18.12 11.79
C PHE A 206 48.31 18.94 12.53
N ILE A 207 47.35 19.43 11.76
CA ILE A 207 46.04 19.93 12.19
C ILE A 207 45.07 19.24 11.21
N ASP A 208 43.88 18.82 11.64
CA ASP A 208 42.79 18.30 10.77
C ASP A 208 41.64 19.31 10.67
N PRO A 209 41.87 20.55 10.18
CA PRO A 209 40.83 21.53 9.93
C PRO A 209 39.92 21.02 8.81
N THR A 210 38.86 20.33 9.22
CA THR A 210 37.83 19.89 8.29
C THR A 210 36.98 21.07 7.89
N THR A 211 36.55 21.10 6.64
CA THR A 211 35.50 22.01 6.19
C THR A 211 34.19 21.60 6.86
N ILE A 212 33.86 22.21 8.00
CA ILE A 212 32.59 21.91 8.66
C ILE A 212 31.47 22.37 7.74
N SER A 213 30.56 21.47 7.41
CA SER A 213 29.15 21.83 7.21
C SER A 213 28.35 20.97 8.16
N THR A 214 28.01 21.53 9.31
CA THR A 214 26.90 21.00 10.09
C THR A 214 25.64 21.53 9.42
N ILE A 215 25.14 20.78 8.45
CA ILE A 215 23.73 20.84 8.07
C ILE A 215 23.22 19.40 8.14
N THR A 216 22.81 19.00 9.35
CA THR A 216 21.62 18.13 9.41
C THR A 216 20.51 18.90 8.73
N ALA A 217 19.83 18.30 7.76
CA ALA A 217 18.45 18.72 7.50
C ALA A 217 17.72 18.57 8.85
N VAL A 218 17.25 19.67 9.42
CA VAL A 218 16.63 19.63 10.75
C VAL A 218 15.21 19.09 10.57
N LEU A 219 15.08 17.77 10.53
CA LEU A 219 13.80 17.09 10.44
C LEU A 219 13.31 16.59 11.80
N SER A 220 12.00 16.68 11.97
CA SER A 220 11.29 16.59 13.24
C SER A 220 11.28 15.20 13.86
N PRO A 221 11.07 15.11 15.19
CA PRO A 221 11.94 15.67 16.24
C PRO A 221 13.06 14.70 16.70
N GLY A 222 14.12 15.24 17.30
CA GLY A 222 15.24 14.45 17.83
C GLY A 222 14.92 13.71 19.14
N SER A 223 15.71 12.70 19.52
CA SER A 223 15.46 11.88 20.71
C SER A 223 15.51 12.62 22.05
N SER A 224 16.10 13.81 22.09
CA SER A 224 16.11 14.69 23.27
C SER A 224 14.93 15.67 23.32
N ASP A 225 14.24 15.88 22.21
CA ASP A 225 13.11 16.80 22.04
C ASP A 225 11.77 16.08 22.26
N TYR A 226 10.65 16.79 22.31
CA TYR A 226 9.31 16.23 22.51
C TYR A 226 8.89 15.33 21.32
N TYR A 227 7.97 14.37 21.50
CA TYR A 227 7.47 13.47 20.44
C TYR A 227 6.01 13.03 20.68
N GLU A 228 5.20 12.98 19.61
CA GLU A 228 3.74 12.80 19.68
C GLU A 228 3.23 11.69 18.73
N GLY A 229 4.10 10.75 18.34
CA GLY A 229 3.71 9.61 17.51
C GLY A 229 3.41 9.98 16.05
N GLU A 230 4.04 11.03 15.52
CA GLU A 230 3.77 11.52 14.17
C GLU A 230 3.95 10.43 13.09
N ARG A 231 2.87 10.14 12.34
CA ARG A 231 2.85 9.14 11.27
C ARG A 231 3.29 9.76 9.95
N ARG A 232 4.29 9.16 9.29
CA ARG A 232 4.77 9.57 7.94
C ARG A 232 4.85 8.42 6.94
N GLU A 233 4.45 7.23 7.35
CA GLU A 233 4.36 6.04 6.51
C GLU A 233 2.92 5.52 6.50
N VAL A 234 2.40 5.19 5.32
CA VAL A 234 1.06 4.60 5.15
C VAL A 234 1.10 3.54 4.05
N ARG A 235 0.60 2.33 4.34
CA ARG A 235 0.28 1.31 3.35
C ARG A 235 -1.16 1.49 2.88
N ILE A 236 -1.38 1.41 1.57
CA ILE A 236 -2.71 1.48 0.94
C ILE A 236 -2.75 0.37 -0.11
N GLY A 237 -3.50 -0.70 0.18
CA GLY A 237 -3.43 -1.95 -0.57
C GLY A 237 -2.01 -2.53 -0.54
N ASN A 238 -1.45 -2.82 -1.72
CA ASN A 238 -0.08 -3.34 -1.88
C ASN A 238 0.99 -2.25 -2.09
N VAL A 239 0.66 -0.98 -1.82
CA VAL A 239 1.54 0.16 -2.08
C VAL A 239 1.93 0.83 -0.77
N LEU A 240 3.24 0.98 -0.56
CA LEU A 240 3.78 1.71 0.58
C LEU A 240 4.07 3.15 0.16
N PHE A 241 3.53 4.12 0.89
CA PHE A 241 3.82 5.55 0.69
C PHE A 241 4.60 6.10 1.90
N MET A 242 5.76 6.68 1.62
CA MET A 242 6.63 7.30 2.61
C MET A 242 6.73 8.80 2.38
N PHE A 243 6.55 9.60 3.44
CA PHE A 243 6.50 11.06 3.40
C PHE A 243 7.66 11.68 4.18
N TYR A 244 8.34 12.66 3.58
CA TYR A 244 9.37 13.45 4.26
C TYR A 244 9.28 14.92 3.84
N PHE A 245 9.80 15.83 4.66
CA PHE A 245 9.97 17.24 4.29
C PHE A 245 11.36 17.42 3.67
N ASP A 246 11.46 17.99 2.47
CA ASP A 246 12.73 18.14 1.73
C ASP A 246 13.43 19.50 1.94
N GLY A 247 12.94 20.31 2.88
CA GLY A 247 13.33 21.71 3.07
C GLY A 247 12.46 22.70 2.29
N SER A 248 11.72 22.25 1.27
CA SER A 248 10.87 23.07 0.41
C SER A 248 9.39 22.66 0.44
N ASN A 249 9.09 21.36 0.58
CA ASN A 249 7.79 20.73 0.52
C ASN A 249 7.77 19.45 1.36
N ILE A 250 6.59 19.04 1.81
CA ILE A 250 6.32 17.64 2.13
C ILE A 250 6.26 16.91 0.78
N VAL A 251 7.15 15.96 0.58
CA VAL A 251 7.24 15.12 -0.61
C VAL A 251 6.96 13.67 -0.21
N TYR A 252 6.61 12.83 -1.19
CA TYR A 252 6.42 11.40 -0.98
C TYR A 252 7.17 10.56 -2.01
N ARG A 253 7.46 9.31 -1.66
CA ARG A 253 7.84 8.24 -2.59
C ARG A 253 6.89 7.06 -2.38
N SER A 254 6.67 6.27 -3.43
CA SER A 254 5.92 5.03 -3.35
C SER A 254 6.81 3.81 -3.64
N SER A 255 6.47 2.68 -3.03
CA SER A 255 7.06 1.37 -3.30
C SER A 255 5.94 0.35 -3.57
N LEU A 256 6.21 -0.57 -4.50
CA LEU A 256 5.33 -1.67 -4.89
C LEU A 256 5.82 -3.03 -4.38
N ASP A 257 6.95 -3.05 -3.67
CA ASP A 257 7.73 -4.24 -3.30
C ASP A 257 8.21 -4.16 -1.85
N PHE A 258 7.33 -3.68 -0.97
CA PHE A 258 7.56 -3.51 0.48
C PHE A 258 8.90 -2.81 0.79
N GLY A 259 9.20 -1.79 -0.02
CA GLY A 259 10.31 -0.87 0.09
C GLY A 259 11.67 -1.39 -0.37
N ALA A 260 11.74 -2.49 -1.12
CA ALA A 260 12.97 -2.92 -1.79
C ALA A 260 13.39 -1.95 -2.92
N THR A 261 12.43 -1.34 -3.63
CA THR A 261 12.62 -0.25 -4.61
C THR A 261 11.60 0.88 -4.40
N TRP A 262 11.89 2.06 -4.95
CA TRP A 262 11.11 3.29 -4.68
C TRP A 262 11.00 4.22 -5.90
N SER A 263 9.82 4.79 -6.13
CA SER A 263 9.52 5.80 -7.17
C SER A 263 10.41 7.04 -7.06
N SER A 264 10.48 7.93 -8.05
CA SER A 264 11.04 9.28 -7.81
C SER A 264 10.25 10.04 -6.72
N ALA A 265 10.92 10.99 -6.05
CA ALA A 265 10.27 11.87 -5.09
C ALA A 265 9.24 12.78 -5.78
N THR A 266 8.04 12.84 -5.24
CA THR A 266 6.92 13.61 -5.79
C THR A 266 6.43 14.62 -4.75
N SER A 267 6.35 15.89 -5.12
CA SER A 267 5.91 16.94 -4.20
C SER A 267 4.40 16.89 -3.95
N SER A 268 3.99 17.10 -2.70
CA SER A 268 2.58 17.38 -2.40
C SER A 268 2.14 18.78 -2.83
N GLY A 269 3.10 19.70 -3.07
CA GLY A 269 2.82 21.12 -3.21
C GLY A 269 2.37 21.77 -1.90
N SER A 270 2.82 21.26 -0.75
CA SER A 270 2.60 21.91 0.55
C SER A 270 3.34 23.25 0.66
N GLY A 271 4.44 23.45 -0.07
CA GLY A 271 5.40 24.50 0.24
C GLY A 271 6.06 24.33 1.61
N VAL A 272 6.82 25.35 2.01
CA VAL A 272 7.58 25.38 3.27
C VAL A 272 6.62 25.35 4.47
N ILE A 273 6.89 24.45 5.42
CA ILE A 273 6.21 24.38 6.73
C ILE A 273 7.15 24.93 7.82
N ASN A 274 6.61 25.44 8.92
CA ASN A 274 7.41 26.18 9.90
C ASN A 274 8.07 25.30 10.98
N GLY A 275 9.20 25.81 11.50
CA GLY A 275 10.14 25.05 12.31
C GLY A 275 9.80 24.85 13.79
N ASP A 276 8.61 24.36 14.16
CA ASP A 276 8.56 23.48 15.36
C ASP A 276 9.16 22.13 14.89
N VAL A 277 10.47 22.19 14.59
CA VAL A 277 11.28 21.18 13.90
C VAL A 277 10.66 20.53 12.64
N HIS A 278 9.66 21.15 11.97
CA HIS A 278 8.92 20.62 10.81
C HIS A 278 7.93 19.47 11.10
N ARG A 279 7.17 19.55 12.20
CA ARG A 279 6.11 18.57 12.51
C ARG A 279 4.95 18.60 11.53
N TYR A 280 4.55 17.41 11.10
CA TYR A 280 3.29 17.09 10.45
C TYR A 280 2.98 15.60 10.69
N THR A 281 1.73 15.20 10.47
CA THR A 281 1.31 13.80 10.47
C THR A 281 0.44 13.50 9.25
N VAL A 282 0.31 12.22 8.92
CA VAL A 282 -0.43 11.67 7.78
C VAL A 282 -1.53 10.75 8.27
N THR A 283 -2.74 10.91 7.74
CA THR A 283 -3.87 9.98 7.96
C THR A 283 -4.43 9.50 6.62
N THR A 284 -5.06 8.33 6.61
CA THR A 284 -5.66 7.70 5.43
C THR A 284 -7.14 7.42 5.66
N GLU A 285 -7.94 7.43 4.58
CA GLU A 285 -9.38 7.10 4.62
C GLU A 285 -9.87 6.50 3.29
N ASN A 286 -10.85 5.59 3.33
CA ASN A 286 -11.53 5.07 2.14
C ASN A 286 -12.95 5.64 2.05
N VAL A 287 -13.16 6.63 1.18
CA VAL A 287 -14.50 7.17 0.94
C VAL A 287 -15.06 6.54 -0.32
N THR A 288 -16.14 5.77 -0.18
CA THR A 288 -16.88 5.12 -1.27
C THR A 288 -15.97 4.39 -2.27
N GLY A 289 -15.13 3.49 -1.76
CA GLY A 289 -14.19 2.68 -2.56
C GLY A 289 -12.89 3.40 -2.93
N THR A 290 -12.84 4.74 -2.89
CA THR A 290 -11.64 5.50 -3.24
C THR A 290 -10.77 5.76 -2.01
N ASN A 291 -9.49 5.45 -2.11
CA ASN A 291 -8.50 5.72 -1.06
C ASN A 291 -7.97 7.16 -1.11
N TYR A 292 -7.82 7.76 0.06
CA TYR A 292 -7.31 9.13 0.24
C TYR A 292 -6.23 9.18 1.30
N VAL A 293 -5.25 10.06 1.08
CA VAL A 293 -4.28 10.50 2.09
C VAL A 293 -4.61 11.93 2.48
N THR A 294 -4.45 12.28 3.76
CA THR A 294 -4.52 13.68 4.21
C THR A 294 -3.30 14.06 5.05
N LEU A 295 -2.61 15.13 4.64
CA LEU A 295 -1.54 15.77 5.41
C LEU A 295 -2.13 16.78 6.40
N LEU A 296 -1.62 16.76 7.64
CA LEU A 296 -2.02 17.67 8.73
C LEU A 296 -0.80 18.48 9.20
N TYR A 297 -0.73 19.76 8.81
CA TYR A 297 0.44 20.64 9.01
C TYR A 297 0.04 22.10 9.26
N PHE A 298 1.04 22.96 9.48
CA PHE A 298 0.86 24.39 9.76
C PHE A 298 1.93 25.27 9.12
N LYS A 299 1.60 26.55 8.91
CA LYS A 299 2.47 27.59 8.30
C LYS A 299 2.30 28.93 9.01
N THR A 300 3.32 29.77 9.03
CA THR A 300 3.16 31.19 9.39
C THR A 300 2.69 32.03 8.20
N SER A 301 1.75 32.93 8.44
CA SER A 301 1.36 33.99 7.50
C SER A 301 1.22 35.31 8.27
N GLY A 302 2.17 36.23 8.05
CA GLY A 302 2.27 37.47 8.83
C GLY A 302 2.47 37.17 10.32
N SER A 303 1.60 37.73 11.17
CA SER A 303 1.61 37.52 12.63
C SER A 303 0.91 36.24 13.10
N ASN A 304 0.40 35.41 12.19
CA ASN A 304 -0.47 34.28 12.51
C ASN A 304 0.16 32.94 12.11
N THR A 305 -0.16 31.89 12.86
CA THR A 305 -0.03 30.49 12.45
C THR A 305 -1.36 30.04 11.85
N ASN A 306 -1.32 29.42 10.67
CA ASN A 306 -2.47 28.82 9.99
C ASN A 306 -2.32 27.30 10.00
N PHE A 307 -3.43 26.59 10.26
CA PHE A 307 -3.47 25.12 10.35
C PHE A 307 -4.24 24.56 9.16
N TYR A 308 -3.71 23.52 8.52
CA TYR A 308 -4.17 23.01 7.24
C TYR A 308 -4.44 21.51 7.25
N GLY A 309 -5.46 21.10 6.50
CA GLY A 309 -5.60 19.75 5.98
C GLY A 309 -5.44 19.76 4.47
N LYS A 310 -4.64 18.86 3.91
CA LYS A 310 -4.47 18.74 2.46
C LYS A 310 -4.69 17.30 2.02
N ARG A 311 -5.81 17.07 1.33
CA ARG A 311 -6.23 15.78 0.79
C ARG A 311 -5.50 15.47 -0.52
N GLY A 312 -5.15 14.21 -0.72
CA GLY A 312 -4.72 13.65 -1.98
C GLY A 312 -5.48 12.37 -2.30
N THR A 313 -5.91 12.23 -3.56
CA THR A 313 -6.55 11.01 -4.08
C THR A 313 -5.48 10.02 -4.48
N VAL A 314 -5.60 8.77 -4.03
CA VAL A 314 -4.59 7.72 -4.27
C VAL A 314 -4.96 6.94 -5.54
N GLY A 315 -4.05 6.94 -6.51
CA GLY A 315 -4.09 6.04 -7.66
C GLY A 315 -3.24 4.78 -7.41
N LEU A 316 -2.83 4.09 -8.49
CA LEU A 316 -2.05 2.84 -8.37
C LEU A 316 -0.75 3.01 -7.57
N ASN A 317 0.05 4.05 -7.84
CA ASN A 317 1.30 4.31 -7.10
C ASN A 317 1.60 5.81 -6.94
N THR A 318 0.61 6.66 -7.19
CA THR A 318 0.72 8.13 -7.17
C THR A 318 -0.41 8.75 -6.37
N ILE A 319 -0.21 9.98 -5.91
CA ILE A 319 -1.20 10.76 -5.16
C ILE A 319 -1.44 12.07 -5.90
N THR A 320 -2.70 12.30 -6.29
CA THR A 320 -3.16 13.54 -6.92
C THR A 320 -3.67 14.49 -5.83
N TRP A 321 -2.96 15.60 -5.60
CA TRP A 321 -3.21 16.50 -4.48
C TRP A 321 -4.24 17.58 -4.80
N ASN A 322 -5.20 17.78 -3.88
CA ASN A 322 -6.09 18.94 -3.90
C ASN A 322 -5.38 20.19 -3.35
N ASN A 323 -6.02 21.35 -3.50
CA ASN A 323 -5.65 22.56 -2.77
C ASN A 323 -5.74 22.34 -1.25
N GLU A 324 -4.94 23.10 -0.50
CA GLU A 324 -4.91 23.03 0.96
C GLU A 324 -6.13 23.73 1.58
N THR A 325 -6.82 23.02 2.49
CA THR A 325 -7.97 23.54 3.22
C THR A 325 -7.50 24.14 4.55
N SER A 326 -7.61 25.45 4.69
CA SER A 326 -7.36 26.14 5.97
C SER A 326 -8.45 25.77 6.97
N MET A 327 -8.04 25.28 8.14
CA MET A 327 -8.95 24.88 9.22
C MET A 327 -9.22 26.04 10.19
N PHE A 328 -8.16 26.69 10.65
CA PHE A 328 -8.21 27.87 11.53
C PHE A 328 -6.86 28.58 11.57
N SER A 329 -6.83 29.77 12.18
CA SER A 329 -5.64 30.60 12.38
C SER A 329 -5.54 31.07 13.82
N ALA A 330 -4.31 31.19 14.35
CA ALA A 330 -4.04 31.71 15.68
C ALA A 330 -2.87 32.71 15.68
N PRO A 331 -2.89 33.78 16.50
CA PRO A 331 -1.76 34.72 16.61
C PRO A 331 -0.49 34.02 17.12
N ASN A 332 0.65 34.23 16.47
CA ASN A 332 1.91 33.58 16.85
C ASN A 332 2.50 34.20 18.14
N PHE A 333 3.07 33.35 19.00
CA PHE A 333 3.68 33.78 20.26
C PHE A 333 5.11 34.27 20.04
N ALA A 334 5.42 35.50 20.47
CA ALA A 334 6.69 36.15 20.17
C ALA A 334 7.94 35.37 20.65
N SER A 335 7.82 34.60 21.73
CA SER A 335 8.93 33.75 22.23
C SER A 335 9.18 32.48 21.40
N CYS A 336 8.29 32.14 20.45
CA CYS A 336 8.56 31.14 19.41
C CYS A 336 9.38 31.73 18.23
N GLY A 337 9.69 33.03 18.26
CA GLY A 337 10.56 33.69 17.28
C GLY A 337 9.94 33.80 15.89
N THR A 338 10.75 33.52 14.85
CA THR A 338 10.28 33.33 13.46
C THR A 338 9.62 31.96 13.25
N SER A 339 9.57 31.13 14.29
CA SER A 339 9.00 29.79 14.27
C SER A 339 7.61 29.75 14.91
N VAL A 340 7.03 28.57 14.95
CA VAL A 340 5.76 28.22 15.60
C VAL A 340 6.07 27.25 16.72
N CYS A 341 5.26 27.22 17.78
CA CYS A 341 5.29 26.14 18.78
C CYS A 341 4.01 25.30 18.66
N ALA A 342 3.91 24.43 17.65
CA ALA A 342 2.72 23.65 17.31
C ALA A 342 3.02 22.19 16.90
N ALA A 343 2.01 21.34 17.02
CA ALA A 343 2.03 19.96 16.53
C ALA A 343 0.63 19.49 16.14
N SER A 344 0.56 18.38 15.40
CA SER A 344 -0.68 17.75 14.91
C SER A 344 -0.64 16.24 15.15
N VAL A 345 -1.74 15.69 15.66
CA VAL A 345 -2.02 14.25 15.68
C VAL A 345 -3.35 13.99 14.97
N GLY A 346 -3.49 12.84 14.31
CA GLY A 346 -4.65 12.53 13.48
C GLY A 346 -4.96 11.03 13.49
N ALA A 347 -6.25 10.70 13.48
CA ALA A 347 -6.74 9.33 13.43
C ALA A 347 -8.18 9.31 12.87
N VAL A 348 -8.66 8.14 12.48
CA VAL A 348 -10.02 7.93 11.96
C VAL A 348 -10.82 7.05 12.91
N ASP A 349 -12.09 7.38 13.13
CA ASP A 349 -13.04 6.50 13.81
C ASP A 349 -13.48 5.30 12.95
N THR A 350 -14.18 4.33 13.54
CA THR A 350 -14.68 3.15 12.82
C THR A 350 -15.83 3.44 11.84
N SER A 351 -16.17 4.71 11.61
CA SER A 351 -17.21 5.18 10.69
C SER A 351 -16.65 5.97 9.50
N GLY A 352 -15.31 6.03 9.34
CA GLY A 352 -14.65 6.81 8.30
C GLY A 352 -14.58 8.31 8.57
N ILE A 353 -14.86 8.77 9.80
CA ILE A 353 -14.73 10.18 10.17
C ILE A 353 -13.32 10.41 10.71
N MET A 354 -12.56 11.26 10.01
CA MET A 354 -11.22 11.64 10.43
C MET A 354 -11.29 12.74 11.49
N TYR A 355 -10.43 12.64 12.50
CA TYR A 355 -10.22 13.63 13.55
C TYR A 355 -8.76 14.10 13.53
N ALA A 356 -8.55 15.40 13.72
CA ALA A 356 -7.23 16.01 13.78
C ALA A 356 -7.15 16.93 15.01
N ALA A 357 -6.25 16.64 15.94
CA ALA A 357 -5.99 17.49 17.10
C ALA A 357 -4.71 18.30 16.87
N PHE A 358 -4.80 19.61 17.11
CA PHE A 358 -3.69 20.54 16.97
C PHE A 358 -3.41 21.22 18.30
N ARG A 359 -2.13 21.33 18.69
CA ARG A 359 -1.68 22.18 19.81
C ARG A 359 -0.95 23.42 19.31
N TRP A 360 -1.04 24.51 20.06
CA TRP A 360 -0.20 25.70 19.88
C TRP A 360 -0.15 26.58 21.13
N ILE A 361 0.69 27.60 21.16
CA ILE A 361 0.61 28.68 22.14
C ILE A 361 0.29 30.01 21.43
N PRO A 362 -0.87 30.66 21.71
CA PRO A 362 -1.23 31.94 21.10
C PRO A 362 -0.41 33.12 21.64
N SER A 363 -0.28 34.17 20.85
CA SER A 363 0.32 35.44 21.30
C SER A 363 -0.33 35.99 22.57
N GLY A 364 0.49 36.31 23.57
CA GLY A 364 0.04 36.80 24.88
C GLY A 364 -0.60 35.74 25.80
N ALA A 365 -0.73 34.49 25.36
CA ALA A 365 -1.23 33.42 26.23
C ALA A 365 -0.16 32.97 27.22
N SER A 366 -0.59 32.64 28.45
CA SER A 366 0.25 31.99 29.45
C SER A 366 0.24 30.46 29.35
N SER A 367 -0.62 29.88 28.51
CA SER A 367 -0.85 28.43 28.42
C SER A 367 -0.92 27.93 26.98
N TYR A 368 -0.40 26.72 26.75
CA TYR A 368 -0.66 25.98 25.51
C TYR A 368 -2.16 25.69 25.39
N GLN A 369 -2.64 25.70 24.16
CA GLN A 369 -4.01 25.44 23.76
C GLN A 369 -4.04 24.21 22.86
N TYR A 370 -5.17 23.51 22.83
CA TYR A 370 -5.45 22.52 21.80
C TYR A 370 -6.87 22.66 21.25
N GLN A 371 -7.08 22.20 20.02
CA GLN A 371 -8.38 22.17 19.34
C GLN A 371 -8.49 20.90 18.51
N ILE A 372 -9.68 20.31 18.42
CA ILE A 372 -9.93 19.10 17.62
C ILE A 372 -10.86 19.46 16.46
N MET A 373 -10.42 19.15 15.25
CA MET A 373 -11.15 19.28 14.00
C MET A 373 -11.62 17.90 13.54
N LYS A 374 -12.71 17.82 12.76
CA LYS A 374 -13.18 16.58 12.12
C LYS A 374 -13.59 16.76 10.66
N SER A 375 -13.46 15.69 9.88
CA SER A 375 -13.82 15.61 8.46
C SER A 375 -14.53 14.30 8.16
N ALA A 376 -15.71 14.38 7.55
CA ALA A 376 -16.52 13.23 7.13
C ALA A 376 -16.45 12.97 5.61
N ASN A 377 -15.45 13.54 4.92
CA ASN A 377 -15.28 13.43 3.47
C ASN A 377 -13.81 13.27 3.06
N GLY A 378 -13.07 12.48 3.84
CA GLY A 378 -11.66 12.15 3.57
C GLY A 378 -10.73 13.36 3.54
N GLY A 379 -11.03 14.43 4.29
CA GLY A 379 -10.14 15.58 4.47
C GLY A 379 -10.40 16.77 3.55
N LEU A 380 -11.43 16.70 2.69
CA LEU A 380 -11.76 17.78 1.76
C LEU A 380 -12.32 19.01 2.48
N GLY A 381 -13.23 18.80 3.44
CA GLY A 381 -13.81 19.83 4.30
C GLY A 381 -13.67 19.50 5.78
N TRP A 382 -13.52 20.52 6.61
CA TRP A 382 -13.22 20.40 8.04
C TRP A 382 -14.18 21.23 8.89
N ASN A 383 -14.62 20.68 10.01
CA ASN A 383 -15.45 21.34 11.02
C ASN A 383 -14.80 21.22 12.41
N THR A 384 -15.01 22.19 13.29
CA THR A 384 -14.57 22.09 14.69
C THR A 384 -15.34 20.98 15.40
N SER A 385 -14.63 20.01 15.97
CA SER A 385 -15.21 18.95 16.82
C SER A 385 -15.14 19.27 18.30
N LEU A 386 -14.06 19.92 18.74
CA LEU A 386 -13.88 20.47 20.08
C LEU A 386 -13.20 21.82 19.92
N SER A 387 -13.88 22.90 20.31
CA SER A 387 -13.34 24.26 20.31
C SER A 387 -12.11 24.38 21.22
N GLN A 388 -11.27 25.38 20.96
CA GLN A 388 -10.03 25.66 21.71
C GLN A 388 -10.17 25.50 23.24
N ILE A 389 -9.31 24.68 23.85
CA ILE A 389 -9.19 24.48 25.30
C ILE A 389 -7.75 24.81 25.76
N PRO A 390 -7.55 25.51 26.90
CA PRO A 390 -6.25 25.67 27.54
C PRO A 390 -5.82 24.39 28.27
N ALA A 391 -4.58 23.95 28.09
CA ALA A 391 -4.05 22.70 28.66
C ALA A 391 -3.37 22.89 30.02
N ASP A 392 -2.36 23.77 30.10
CA ASP A 392 -1.74 24.24 31.35
C ASP A 392 -0.84 25.46 31.12
N VAL A 393 -0.45 26.15 32.19
CA VAL A 393 0.43 27.33 32.16
C VAL A 393 1.88 26.94 31.86
N GLY A 394 2.50 27.65 30.91
CA GLY A 394 3.94 27.72 30.66
C GLY A 394 4.61 26.47 30.10
N THR A 395 3.89 25.37 29.91
CA THR A 395 4.47 24.05 29.57
C THR A 395 3.85 23.46 28.31
N ARG A 396 4.71 22.86 27.48
CA ARG A 396 4.28 22.09 26.30
C ARG A 396 3.54 20.83 26.75
N ILE A 397 2.63 20.38 25.88
CA ILE A 397 1.88 19.14 26.05
C ILE A 397 2.10 18.23 24.86
N GLU A 398 2.15 16.93 25.12
CA GLU A 398 2.37 15.91 24.10
C GLU A 398 1.07 15.14 23.92
N MET A 399 0.45 15.28 22.74
CA MET A 399 -0.87 14.74 22.44
C MET A 399 -0.81 13.33 21.89
N PHE A 400 -1.91 12.61 22.04
CA PHE A 400 -2.22 11.39 21.29
C PHE A 400 -3.73 11.33 20.97
N LEU A 401 -4.07 10.64 19.89
CA LEU A 401 -5.44 10.49 19.40
C LEU A 401 -5.57 9.12 18.73
N THR A 402 -6.54 8.30 19.16
CA THR A 402 -6.73 6.93 18.63
C THR A 402 -8.21 6.53 18.68
N PRO A 403 -8.71 5.70 17.73
CA PRO A 403 -10.11 5.26 17.74
C PRO A 403 -10.45 4.29 18.87
N LEU A 404 -11.73 4.29 19.20
CA LEU A 404 -12.39 3.32 20.06
C LEU A 404 -13.53 2.65 19.26
N ALA A 405 -14.22 1.66 19.83
CA ALA A 405 -15.27 0.96 19.11
C ALA A 405 -16.48 1.86 18.83
N SER A 406 -17.19 1.58 17.72
CA SER A 406 -18.47 2.19 17.36
C SER A 406 -18.42 3.73 17.19
N GLY A 407 -17.43 4.22 16.43
CA GLY A 407 -17.30 5.65 16.11
C GLY A 407 -16.84 6.54 17.27
N LYS A 408 -16.32 5.94 18.35
CA LYS A 408 -15.78 6.64 19.52
C LYS A 408 -14.30 6.97 19.32
N MET A 409 -13.79 7.97 20.05
CA MET A 409 -12.38 8.37 20.02
C MET A 409 -11.83 8.60 21.42
N LEU A 410 -10.55 8.29 21.62
CA LEU A 410 -9.75 8.71 22.77
C LEU A 410 -8.80 9.82 22.34
N PHE A 411 -8.92 11.00 22.94
CA PHE A 411 -7.90 12.05 22.88
C PHE A 411 -7.25 12.21 24.24
N GLY A 412 -5.94 12.34 24.30
CA GLY A 412 -5.25 12.66 25.55
C GLY A 412 -3.93 13.36 25.35
N TYR A 413 -3.34 13.79 26.46
CA TYR A 413 -2.04 14.43 26.48
C TYR A 413 -1.31 14.23 27.81
N MET A 414 0.02 14.32 27.76
CA MET A 414 0.91 14.43 28.92
C MET A 414 1.46 15.86 29.03
N ARG A 415 1.89 16.27 30.23
CA ARG A 415 2.47 17.60 30.50
C ARG A 415 3.88 17.49 31.05
N TYR A 416 4.74 18.46 30.73
CA TYR A 416 6.10 18.52 31.29
C TYR A 416 6.13 18.45 32.83
N THR A 417 5.28 19.23 33.51
CA THR A 417 5.29 19.43 34.98
C THR A 417 4.75 18.27 35.81
N THR A 418 4.12 17.26 35.21
CA THR A 418 3.39 16.22 35.94
C THR A 418 3.73 14.80 35.49
N ASP A 419 3.28 13.84 36.28
CA ASP A 419 3.39 12.40 36.09
C ASP A 419 2.02 11.76 35.80
N ASP A 420 1.12 12.49 35.14
CA ASP A 420 -0.23 12.06 34.79
C ASP A 420 -0.51 12.09 33.27
N ILE A 421 -1.52 11.32 32.86
CA ILE A 421 -2.16 11.45 31.55
C ILE A 421 -3.53 12.12 31.77
N LYS A 422 -3.79 13.16 30.98
CA LYS A 422 -5.10 13.80 30.87
C LYS A 422 -5.78 13.32 29.60
N TYR A 423 -7.08 13.06 29.64
CA TYR A 423 -7.80 12.53 28.48
C TYR A 423 -9.29 12.89 28.43
N ARG A 424 -9.86 12.78 27.23
CA ARG A 424 -11.27 12.96 26.91
C ARG A 424 -11.74 11.86 25.97
N LEU A 425 -13.01 11.50 26.09
CA LEU A 425 -13.68 10.52 25.25
C LEU A 425 -14.68 11.22 24.33
N TRP A 426 -14.70 10.85 23.06
CA TRP A 426 -15.80 11.13 22.15
C TRP A 426 -16.78 9.96 22.19
N ASP A 427 -18.04 10.23 22.52
CA ASP A 427 -19.08 9.20 22.70
C ASP A 427 -19.93 8.93 21.44
N GLY A 428 -19.61 9.59 20.33
CA GLY A 428 -20.44 9.65 19.11
C GLY A 428 -21.18 10.97 18.94
N THR A 429 -21.39 11.73 20.03
CA THR A 429 -22.15 12.98 20.04
C THR A 429 -21.35 14.17 20.57
N GLY A 430 -20.49 13.96 21.56
CA GLY A 430 -19.75 15.02 22.25
C GLY A 430 -18.43 14.53 22.86
N TRP A 431 -17.52 15.48 23.12
CA TRP A 431 -16.32 15.22 23.90
C TRP A 431 -16.61 15.37 25.39
N SER A 432 -16.16 14.41 26.19
CA SER A 432 -16.31 14.42 27.65
C SER A 432 -15.62 15.61 28.33
N ALA A 433 -15.95 15.83 29.60
CA ALA A 433 -15.06 16.56 30.51
C ALA A 433 -13.66 15.92 30.54
N GLU A 434 -12.65 16.70 30.93
CA GLU A 434 -11.28 16.20 31.09
C GLU A 434 -11.19 15.26 32.29
N ASN A 435 -10.62 14.09 32.05
CA ASN A 435 -10.28 13.10 33.07
C ASN A 435 -8.76 13.10 33.29
N THR A 436 -8.31 12.54 34.41
CA THR A 436 -6.88 12.46 34.76
C THR A 436 -6.58 11.12 35.41
N VAL A 437 -5.53 10.44 34.95
CA VAL A 437 -4.98 9.24 35.57
C VAL A 437 -3.54 9.51 36.04
N GLY A 438 -3.35 9.50 37.36
CA GLY A 438 -2.04 9.61 38.00
C GLY A 438 -1.42 8.23 38.30
N ASN A 439 -0.24 8.22 38.92
CA ASN A 439 0.52 7.00 39.27
C ASN A 439 0.84 6.11 38.05
N ILE A 440 1.01 6.71 36.86
CA ILE A 440 1.38 5.99 35.62
C ILE A 440 2.89 5.66 35.55
N GLY A 441 3.69 6.11 36.51
CA GLY A 441 5.13 5.82 36.58
C GLY A 441 5.99 6.63 35.60
N SER A 442 5.47 7.76 35.09
CA SER A 442 6.28 8.79 34.44
C SER A 442 6.91 9.71 35.51
N THR A 443 7.92 10.48 35.14
CA THR A 443 8.61 11.42 36.05
C THR A 443 8.15 12.85 35.77
N ALA A 444 7.79 13.61 36.80
CA ALA A 444 7.41 15.02 36.67
C ALA A 444 8.62 15.93 36.38
N ASN A 445 8.38 17.04 35.68
CA ASN A 445 9.38 18.02 35.22
C ASN A 445 10.36 17.46 34.18
N THR A 446 9.83 16.75 33.19
CA THR A 446 10.59 16.17 32.07
C THR A 446 9.86 16.40 30.74
N ILE A 447 10.62 16.54 29.66
CA ILE A 447 10.10 16.39 28.27
C ILE A 447 9.37 15.04 28.18
N LYS A 448 8.26 14.95 27.46
CA LYS A 448 7.53 13.68 27.25
C LYS A 448 7.67 13.18 25.82
N HIS A 449 7.60 11.86 25.67
CA HIS A 449 7.33 11.18 24.40
C HIS A 449 6.08 10.32 24.58
N VAL A 450 5.15 10.40 23.63
CA VAL A 450 3.97 9.54 23.56
C VAL A 450 3.72 9.06 22.14
N SER A 451 3.09 7.89 22.02
CA SER A 451 2.48 7.39 20.78
C SER A 451 1.27 6.53 21.17
N ALA A 452 0.27 6.41 20.30
CA ALA A 452 -0.94 5.64 20.58
C ALA A 452 -1.46 4.92 19.34
N ASP A 453 -2.04 3.74 19.55
CA ASP A 453 -2.77 2.96 18.56
C ASP A 453 -3.87 2.13 19.24
N SER A 454 -4.74 1.49 18.45
CA SER A 454 -5.85 0.69 18.95
C SER A 454 -5.97 -0.67 18.26
N ASP A 455 -6.22 -1.72 19.05
CA ASP A 455 -6.26 -3.10 18.55
C ASP A 455 -7.44 -3.39 17.59
N GLY A 456 -7.51 -4.62 17.07
CA GLY A 456 -8.60 -5.07 16.19
C GLY A 456 -10.00 -4.77 16.77
N VAL A 457 -10.19 -5.01 18.08
CA VAL A 457 -11.44 -4.74 18.83
C VAL A 457 -11.55 -3.31 19.40
N LYS A 458 -10.62 -2.43 19.00
CA LYS A 458 -10.53 -0.99 19.28
C LYS A 458 -10.40 -0.64 20.76
N LYS A 459 -9.66 -1.45 21.53
CA LYS A 459 -9.06 -1.00 22.80
C LYS A 459 -7.85 -0.12 22.50
N ALA A 460 -7.67 0.95 23.26
CA ALA A 460 -6.60 1.91 23.04
C ALA A 460 -5.38 1.63 23.92
N TYR A 461 -4.20 1.75 23.33
CA TYR A 461 -2.90 1.55 23.97
C TYR A 461 -2.02 2.77 23.71
N VAL A 462 -1.42 3.33 24.78
CA VAL A 462 -0.57 4.52 24.71
C VAL A 462 0.81 4.17 25.25
N ALA A 463 1.83 4.25 24.40
CA ALA A 463 3.23 4.04 24.75
C ALA A 463 3.85 5.35 25.24
N TYR A 464 4.61 5.28 26.34
CA TYR A 464 5.32 6.42 26.95
C TYR A 464 6.56 5.94 27.74
N LEU A 465 7.41 6.87 28.16
CA LEU A 465 8.65 6.59 28.88
C LEU A 465 8.62 7.02 30.35
N THR A 466 9.30 6.27 31.23
CA THR A 466 9.35 6.55 32.67
C THR A 466 10.10 7.84 33.03
N GLY A 467 11.21 8.14 32.34
CA GLY A 467 11.96 9.40 32.47
C GLY A 467 11.48 10.50 31.52
N GLY A 468 10.32 10.31 30.88
CA GLY A 468 9.70 11.28 29.98
C GLY A 468 10.19 11.18 28.54
N ASN A 469 11.45 11.55 28.28
CA ASN A 469 12.11 11.41 26.97
C ASN A 469 13.13 10.25 26.92
N SER A 470 13.31 9.56 28.05
CA SER A 470 14.19 8.39 28.18
C SER A 470 13.69 7.40 29.23
N GLY A 471 14.13 6.14 29.17
CA GLY A 471 13.94 5.15 30.24
C GLY A 471 13.16 3.90 29.83
N SER A 472 12.42 3.30 30.76
CA SER A 472 11.63 2.09 30.50
C SER A 472 10.37 2.41 29.68
N ILE A 473 9.96 1.49 28.82
CA ILE A 473 8.71 1.61 28.05
C ILE A 473 7.54 1.22 28.94
N LYS A 474 6.55 2.10 29.00
CA LYS A 474 5.27 1.90 29.67
C LYS A 474 4.13 1.93 28.67
N ILE A 475 3.08 1.17 28.97
CA ILE A 475 1.87 1.09 28.15
C ILE A 475 0.65 1.35 29.03
N ALA A 476 -0.09 2.40 28.73
CA ALA A 476 -1.36 2.75 29.36
C ALA A 476 -2.52 2.24 28.49
N LYS A 477 -3.57 1.70 29.11
CA LYS A 477 -4.60 0.92 28.41
C LYS A 477 -6.01 1.42 28.72
N TRP A 478 -6.84 1.48 27.70
CA TRP A 478 -8.29 1.75 27.82
C TRP A 478 -9.10 0.65 27.13
N GLY A 479 -10.29 0.36 27.67
CA GLY A 479 -11.28 -0.48 27.03
C GLY A 479 -11.79 0.14 25.74
N ASN A 480 -12.45 -0.65 24.91
CA ASN A 480 -13.02 -0.18 23.65
C ASN A 480 -14.23 0.77 23.81
N ASP A 481 -14.68 0.94 25.05
CA ASP A 481 -15.65 1.94 25.50
C ASP A 481 -15.01 3.22 26.05
N GLY A 482 -13.67 3.25 26.24
CA GLY A 482 -12.93 4.32 26.88
C GLY A 482 -12.75 4.18 28.41
N SER A 483 -13.11 3.04 29.00
CA SER A 483 -12.84 2.75 30.42
C SER A 483 -11.34 2.58 30.69
N TRP A 484 -10.82 3.04 31.84
CA TRP A 484 -9.41 2.88 32.19
C TRP A 484 -9.10 1.44 32.64
N LEU A 485 -8.10 0.81 32.02
CA LEU A 485 -7.68 -0.58 32.30
C LEU A 485 -6.31 -0.69 33.00
N GLY A 486 -5.71 0.44 33.38
CA GLY A 486 -4.40 0.48 34.04
C GLY A 486 -3.21 0.66 33.09
N ASN A 487 -2.00 0.59 33.65
CA ASN A 487 -0.75 0.60 32.90
C ASN A 487 0.11 -0.63 33.23
N GLU A 488 1.03 -0.95 32.33
CA GLU A 488 2.02 -2.02 32.47
C GLU A 488 3.40 -1.57 31.95
N THR A 489 4.44 -2.32 32.31
CA THR A 489 5.79 -2.13 31.74
C THR A 489 5.95 -3.08 30.55
N ALA A 490 6.33 -2.54 29.39
CA ALA A 490 6.64 -3.33 28.20
C ALA A 490 8.09 -3.80 28.22
N ASP A 491 9.03 -2.87 28.47
CA ASP A 491 10.42 -3.20 28.77
C ASP A 491 11.03 -2.26 29.81
N SER A 492 11.91 -2.82 30.63
CA SER A 492 12.81 -2.09 31.54
C SER A 492 14.25 -2.60 31.52
N THR A 493 14.62 -3.45 30.55
CA THR A 493 15.98 -3.98 30.39
C THR A 493 16.90 -2.97 29.70
N LEU A 494 16.34 -2.05 28.93
CA LEU A 494 17.05 -0.98 28.21
C LEU A 494 16.56 0.42 28.62
N SER A 495 17.35 1.44 28.27
CA SER A 495 16.94 2.85 28.36
C SER A 495 16.54 3.35 26.97
N HIS A 496 15.24 3.33 26.71
CA HIS A 496 14.62 3.67 25.44
C HIS A 496 14.36 5.15 25.26
N THR A 497 14.16 5.58 24.01
CA THR A 497 13.71 6.91 23.57
C THR A 497 12.77 6.75 22.35
N LEU A 498 11.91 7.74 22.08
CA LEU A 498 10.99 7.77 20.92
C LEU A 498 10.11 6.50 20.73
N PRO A 499 9.29 6.11 21.73
CA PRO A 499 8.39 4.95 21.62
C PRO A 499 7.30 5.20 20.56
N SER A 500 7.30 4.40 19.50
CA SER A 500 6.28 4.40 18.45
C SER A 500 5.52 3.08 18.52
N ILE A 501 4.21 3.13 18.74
CA ILE A 501 3.37 1.93 18.88
C ILE A 501 2.58 1.68 17.59
N THR A 502 2.51 0.43 17.18
CA THR A 502 1.55 -0.04 16.18
C THR A 502 0.99 -1.39 16.60
N ILE A 503 -0.29 -1.66 16.29
CA ILE A 503 -0.93 -2.93 16.59
C ILE A 503 -1.36 -3.58 15.27
N THR A 504 -0.88 -4.79 15.04
CA THR A 504 -1.15 -5.56 13.83
C THR A 504 -2.56 -6.17 13.86
N ASN A 505 -3.07 -6.58 12.69
CA ASN A 505 -4.41 -7.17 12.59
C ASN A 505 -4.54 -8.53 13.32
N ASP A 506 -3.44 -9.25 13.57
CA ASP A 506 -3.41 -10.44 14.41
C ASP A 506 -3.24 -10.14 15.92
N GLY A 507 -3.29 -8.85 16.30
CA GLY A 507 -3.35 -8.40 17.69
C GLY A 507 -2.00 -8.31 18.40
N VAL A 508 -0.88 -8.41 17.67
CA VAL A 508 0.46 -8.19 18.22
C VAL A 508 0.70 -6.69 18.39
N ILE A 509 1.11 -6.28 19.58
CA ILE A 509 1.50 -4.89 19.85
C ILE A 509 2.99 -4.77 19.60
N HIS A 510 3.41 -3.95 18.66
CA HIS A 510 4.82 -3.61 18.46
C HIS A 510 5.09 -2.23 19.04
N VAL A 511 6.08 -2.13 19.92
CA VAL A 511 6.59 -0.84 20.40
C VAL A 511 8.02 -0.68 19.96
N TYR A 512 8.18 0.04 18.86
CA TYR A 512 9.49 0.38 18.35
C TYR A 512 10.07 1.54 19.14
N SER A 513 11.38 1.49 19.37
CA SER A 513 12.07 2.42 20.25
C SER A 513 13.56 2.50 19.89
N LEU A 514 14.24 3.53 20.37
CA LEU A 514 15.69 3.67 20.22
C LEU A 514 16.41 3.52 21.56
N SER A 515 17.41 2.66 21.63
CA SER A 515 18.31 2.52 22.78
C SER A 515 19.74 2.29 22.30
N GLY A 516 20.72 3.02 22.87
CA GLY A 516 22.14 2.81 22.59
C GLY A 516 22.52 2.84 21.10
N ASN A 517 21.95 3.77 20.32
CA ASN A 517 22.14 3.85 18.87
C ASN A 517 21.72 2.57 18.13
N LYS A 518 20.62 1.94 18.58
CA LYS A 518 19.95 0.82 17.92
C LYS A 518 18.44 0.96 18.04
N VAL A 519 17.74 0.40 17.06
CA VAL A 519 16.29 0.21 17.14
C VAL A 519 16.01 -1.06 17.90
N TYR A 520 14.99 -1.01 18.73
CA TYR A 520 14.42 -2.19 19.34
C TYR A 520 12.93 -2.27 19.04
N ASP A 521 12.48 -3.43 18.57
CA ASP A 521 11.06 -3.78 18.61
C ASP A 521 10.80 -4.52 19.92
N THR A 522 9.88 -3.97 20.72
CA THR A 522 9.39 -4.58 21.95
C THR A 522 7.98 -5.07 21.69
N THR A 523 7.82 -6.37 21.46
CA THR A 523 6.53 -6.94 21.07
C THR A 523 5.73 -7.46 22.26
N LYS A 524 4.40 -7.35 22.18
CA LYS A 524 3.46 -8.08 23.02
C LYS A 524 2.68 -9.07 22.17
N ILE A 525 2.86 -10.34 22.47
CA ILE A 525 2.16 -11.45 21.81
C ILE A 525 1.22 -12.07 22.84
N LEU A 526 -0.04 -12.26 22.46
CA LEU A 526 -1.14 -12.68 23.35
C LEU A 526 -1.25 -11.76 24.59
N ASN A 527 -0.70 -12.20 25.74
CA ASN A 527 -0.73 -11.45 26.99
C ASN A 527 0.67 -11.13 27.56
N SER A 528 1.75 -11.49 26.86
CA SER A 528 3.13 -11.42 27.36
C SER A 528 3.99 -10.47 26.53
N TRP A 529 4.79 -9.65 27.20
CA TRP A 529 5.84 -8.85 26.57
C TRP A 529 7.08 -9.70 26.35
N GLN A 530 7.65 -9.61 25.15
CA GLN A 530 8.88 -10.30 24.78
C GLN A 530 10.11 -9.46 25.10
N THR A 531 11.28 -10.10 25.08
CA THR A 531 12.56 -9.39 25.18
C THR A 531 12.76 -8.51 23.94
N PRO A 532 13.13 -7.23 24.07
CA PRO A 532 13.31 -6.35 22.92
C PRO A 532 14.34 -6.90 21.92
N THR A 533 13.95 -7.05 20.65
CA THR A 533 14.82 -7.53 19.57
C THR A 533 15.38 -6.36 18.76
N ASN A 534 16.55 -6.52 18.13
CA ASN A 534 17.11 -5.55 17.19
C ASN A 534 17.11 -6.15 15.77
N PRO A 535 15.96 -6.15 15.07
CA PRO A 535 15.79 -6.85 13.79
C PRO A 535 16.74 -6.37 12.68
N PHE A 536 17.19 -5.12 12.75
CA PHE A 536 17.95 -4.48 11.67
C PHE A 536 19.49 -4.63 11.76
N GLY A 537 20.02 -5.28 12.80
CA GLY A 537 21.38 -5.85 12.83
C GLY A 537 22.60 -4.89 12.90
N THR A 538 22.46 -3.58 12.75
CA THR A 538 23.59 -2.61 12.77
C THR A 538 23.38 -1.41 13.70
N THR A 539 24.43 -0.63 13.97
CA THR A 539 24.35 0.61 14.78
C THR A 539 23.80 1.79 13.97
N PHE A 540 22.73 2.39 14.50
CA PHE A 540 22.02 3.58 14.02
C PHE A 540 22.51 4.82 14.76
N THR A 541 23.43 5.58 14.17
CA THR A 541 24.18 6.64 14.87
C THR A 541 23.43 7.96 15.07
N SER A 542 22.15 8.05 14.70
CA SER A 542 21.35 9.28 14.81
C SER A 542 19.84 8.97 14.79
N PRO A 543 18.99 9.76 15.49
CA PRO A 543 17.72 9.25 16.03
C PRO A 543 16.45 9.63 15.24
N ALA A 544 16.55 10.16 14.02
CA ALA A 544 15.48 10.94 13.38
C ALA A 544 14.30 10.16 12.75
N GLN A 545 13.81 9.16 13.50
CA GLN A 545 12.39 8.83 13.71
C GLN A 545 11.84 7.50 13.18
N LEU A 546 11.15 6.83 14.11
CA LEU A 546 10.24 5.72 13.93
C LEU A 546 8.82 6.26 13.68
N THR A 547 8.22 5.89 12.55
CA THR A 547 6.78 6.10 12.31
C THR A 547 6.02 4.84 12.67
N SER A 548 4.87 4.94 13.34
CA SER A 548 4.02 3.78 13.56
C SER A 548 3.59 3.17 12.22
N GLY A 549 3.81 1.87 12.09
CA GLY A 549 3.73 1.15 10.83
C GLY A 549 2.31 0.89 10.36
N SER A 550 2.23 0.17 9.24
CA SER A 550 0.97 -0.40 8.76
C SER A 550 1.14 -1.90 8.55
N GLY A 551 0.88 -2.68 9.61
CA GLY A 551 0.53 -4.10 9.50
C GLY A 551 1.59 -5.12 9.89
N TYR A 552 2.88 -4.92 9.56
CA TYR A 552 4.08 -5.71 9.99
C TYR A 552 5.36 -4.90 9.59
N PRO A 553 6.63 -5.35 9.81
CA PRO A 553 7.65 -4.48 10.40
C PRO A 553 8.13 -3.31 9.53
N MET A 554 8.33 -2.18 10.21
CA MET A 554 8.53 -0.85 9.64
C MET A 554 9.89 -0.62 8.98
N ALA A 555 9.90 0.37 8.09
CA ALA A 555 11.12 0.95 7.56
C ALA A 555 11.82 1.85 8.60
N LEU A 556 13.16 1.86 8.62
CA LEU A 556 13.92 2.83 9.43
C LEU A 556 14.73 3.86 8.64
N TRP A 557 14.76 5.07 9.20
CA TRP A 557 15.55 6.23 8.82
C TRP A 557 16.99 6.22 9.36
N ILE A 558 17.95 6.76 8.59
CA ILE A 558 19.29 7.12 9.06
C ILE A 558 19.68 8.47 8.47
N GLU A 559 19.83 9.51 9.29
CA GLU A 559 20.50 10.76 8.94
C GLU A 559 21.84 10.86 9.68
N GLY A 560 22.97 10.73 8.98
CA GLY A 560 24.30 10.75 9.60
C GLY A 560 25.23 11.80 9.01
N SER A 561 26.19 12.27 9.82
CA SER A 561 27.25 13.22 9.43
C SER A 561 28.26 12.69 8.39
N SER A 562 28.05 11.48 7.89
CA SER A 562 28.67 10.99 6.65
C SER A 562 27.76 9.97 5.96
N SER A 563 27.49 10.21 4.66
CA SER A 563 26.77 9.32 3.74
C SER A 563 27.38 7.90 3.72
N PRO A 564 26.58 6.81 3.57
CA PRO A 564 25.25 6.78 2.96
C PRO A 564 24.06 6.35 3.83
N PHE A 565 22.90 6.89 3.46
CA PHE A 565 21.56 6.61 3.97
C PHE A 565 21.07 5.24 3.47
N ASN A 566 20.50 4.42 4.35
CA ASN A 566 19.93 3.11 4.01
C ASN A 566 18.55 2.97 4.65
N LEU A 567 17.53 2.81 3.82
CA LEU A 567 16.25 2.25 4.26
C LEU A 567 16.45 0.74 4.48
N ARG A 568 15.99 0.21 5.61
CA ARG A 568 15.95 -1.24 5.86
C ARG A 568 14.64 -1.64 6.50
N PHE A 569 14.09 -2.73 6.00
CA PHE A 569 13.06 -3.55 6.63
C PHE A 569 13.75 -4.69 7.37
N ASP A 570 13.01 -5.40 8.21
CA ASP A 570 13.43 -6.76 8.53
C ASP A 570 13.38 -7.58 7.23
N ARG A 571 14.52 -8.18 6.86
CA ARG A 571 14.65 -8.95 5.61
C ARG A 571 14.06 -10.35 5.75
N THR A 572 13.70 -10.77 6.96
CA THR A 572 13.08 -12.07 7.21
C THR A 572 11.60 -12.07 6.85
N ASP A 573 10.87 -10.97 7.04
CA ASP A 573 9.44 -10.82 6.74
C ASP A 573 9.14 -10.22 5.33
N TRP A 574 10.07 -10.31 4.37
CA TRP A 574 9.76 -9.93 2.98
C TRP A 574 8.80 -10.94 2.35
N ASP A 575 7.92 -10.48 1.47
CA ASP A 575 7.07 -11.29 0.60
C ASP A 575 7.49 -10.95 -0.84
N VAL A 576 8.27 -11.86 -1.46
CA VAL A 576 9.01 -11.60 -2.70
C VAL A 576 8.14 -11.74 -3.95
N ASP A 577 7.16 -12.64 -3.94
CA ASP A 577 6.24 -12.83 -5.06
C ASP A 577 4.88 -12.13 -4.89
N ARG A 578 4.55 -11.69 -3.67
CA ARG A 578 3.39 -10.86 -3.29
C ARG A 578 2.07 -11.60 -3.18
N ASP A 579 2.10 -12.80 -2.60
CA ASP A 579 0.89 -13.58 -2.29
C ASP A 579 0.31 -13.31 -0.89
N GLY A 580 1.05 -12.65 0.01
CA GLY A 580 0.65 -12.43 1.40
C GLY A 580 1.26 -13.40 2.41
N ILE A 581 2.15 -14.29 1.97
CA ILE A 581 2.90 -15.25 2.78
C ILE A 581 4.36 -14.78 2.83
N TYR A 582 4.88 -14.51 4.02
CA TYR A 582 6.24 -13.98 4.15
C TYR A 582 7.30 -15.07 3.90
N ASN A 583 8.38 -14.72 3.20
CA ASN A 583 9.51 -15.58 2.84
C ASN A 583 10.09 -16.41 4.00
N ASN A 584 10.05 -15.92 5.24
CA ASN A 584 10.45 -16.71 6.41
C ASN A 584 9.43 -17.79 6.78
N TRP A 585 8.12 -17.53 6.65
CA TRP A 585 7.05 -18.51 6.85
C TRP A 585 7.12 -19.62 5.81
N GLU A 586 7.46 -19.29 4.56
CA GLU A 586 7.59 -20.28 3.49
C GLU A 586 8.78 -21.23 3.68
N VAL A 587 9.91 -20.71 4.19
CA VAL A 587 11.16 -21.51 4.33
C VAL A 587 11.33 -22.12 5.72
N ASN A 588 10.95 -21.39 6.77
CA ASN A 588 11.15 -21.80 8.16
C ASN A 588 9.84 -22.14 8.86
N GLY A 589 8.68 -21.84 8.27
CA GLY A 589 7.38 -22.01 8.88
C GLY A 589 6.96 -20.84 9.77
N ILE A 590 5.68 -20.85 10.12
CA ILE A 590 5.04 -19.92 11.03
C ILE A 590 5.21 -20.45 12.45
N ASP A 591 5.99 -19.73 13.26
CA ASP A 591 5.96 -19.79 14.72
C ASP A 591 4.97 -18.71 15.20
N SER A 592 3.82 -19.13 15.73
CA SER A 592 2.70 -18.23 16.03
C SER A 592 2.75 -17.66 17.45
N ASN A 593 3.36 -18.39 18.39
CA ASN A 593 3.53 -17.98 19.79
C ASN A 593 4.94 -17.44 20.09
N TRP A 594 5.86 -17.55 19.13
CA TRP A 594 7.25 -17.12 19.15
C TRP A 594 8.08 -17.84 20.23
N ASP A 595 7.83 -19.13 20.45
CA ASP A 595 8.59 -19.94 21.41
C ASP A 595 9.89 -20.56 20.84
N GLY A 596 10.13 -20.38 19.54
CA GLY A 596 11.27 -20.93 18.81
C GLY A 596 10.98 -22.28 18.17
N THR A 597 9.75 -22.79 18.29
CA THR A 597 9.25 -24.00 17.64
C THR A 597 8.28 -23.62 16.52
N VAL A 598 8.46 -24.21 15.34
CA VAL A 598 7.54 -24.01 14.21
C VAL A 598 6.21 -24.70 14.51
N ASP A 599 5.10 -23.95 14.44
CA ASP A 599 3.76 -24.51 14.60
C ASP A 599 3.20 -25.07 13.28
N PHE A 600 3.42 -24.36 12.17
CA PHE A 600 2.91 -24.73 10.85
C PHE A 600 3.91 -24.37 9.76
N LEU A 601 4.13 -25.26 8.78
CA LEU A 601 4.98 -25.00 7.62
C LEU A 601 4.12 -25.09 6.34
N PRO A 602 3.81 -23.96 5.66
CA PRO A 602 3.14 -24.01 4.37
C PRO A 602 4.00 -24.71 3.31
N SER A 603 3.34 -25.34 2.33
CA SER A 603 3.99 -25.92 1.16
C SER A 603 4.07 -24.90 0.02
N SER A 604 4.64 -23.73 0.30
CA SER A 604 4.68 -22.57 -0.59
C SER A 604 6.10 -22.29 -1.16
N SER A 605 6.22 -21.29 -2.03
CA SER A 605 7.46 -20.98 -2.76
C SER A 605 7.70 -19.48 -2.91
N GLN A 606 8.78 -18.97 -2.28
CA GLN A 606 9.30 -17.58 -2.27
C GLN A 606 9.44 -16.82 -3.61
N ALA A 607 9.11 -17.45 -4.73
CA ALA A 607 9.23 -16.92 -6.07
C ALA A 607 8.03 -17.29 -6.96
N HIS A 608 6.96 -17.88 -6.42
CA HIS A 608 5.75 -18.29 -7.13
C HIS A 608 4.52 -18.32 -6.21
N LYS A 609 3.63 -17.33 -6.38
CA LYS A 609 2.47 -17.08 -5.52
C LYS A 609 1.63 -18.32 -5.22
N ASP A 610 1.27 -18.47 -3.95
CA ASP A 610 0.39 -19.51 -3.44
C ASP A 610 -0.92 -18.91 -2.88
N ILE A 611 -2.01 -19.69 -2.91
CA ILE A 611 -3.24 -19.40 -2.15
C ILE A 611 -3.66 -20.67 -1.43
N PHE A 612 -3.92 -20.58 -0.13
CA PHE A 612 -4.37 -21.71 0.68
C PHE A 612 -5.86 -21.61 1.00
N VAL A 613 -6.60 -22.68 0.69
CA VAL A 613 -8.03 -22.80 0.98
C VAL A 613 -8.27 -24.13 1.67
N GLU A 614 -8.80 -24.10 2.88
CA GLU A 614 -9.29 -25.29 3.58
C GLU A 614 -10.77 -25.50 3.25
N ILE A 615 -11.15 -26.72 2.90
CA ILE A 615 -12.50 -27.07 2.48
C ILE A 615 -13.07 -28.14 3.41
N ASP A 616 -14.13 -27.77 4.12
CA ASP A 616 -15.01 -28.68 4.84
C ASP A 616 -16.37 -28.79 4.15
N TYR A 617 -17.05 -29.92 4.33
CA TYR A 617 -18.26 -30.23 3.57
C TYR A 617 -19.31 -30.98 4.38
N MET A 618 -20.59 -30.69 4.15
CA MET A 618 -21.68 -31.49 4.71
C MET A 618 -21.74 -32.87 4.06
N GLN A 619 -22.38 -33.82 4.74
CA GLN A 619 -22.66 -35.14 4.17
C GLN A 619 -23.30 -35.00 2.78
N ASN A 620 -22.81 -35.76 1.80
CA ASN A 620 -23.23 -35.72 0.39
C ASN A 620 -22.97 -34.39 -0.37
N HIS A 621 -22.35 -33.39 0.27
CA HIS A 621 -21.95 -32.12 -0.34
C HIS A 621 -20.43 -31.99 -0.54
N GLN A 622 -19.71 -33.11 -0.57
CA GLN A 622 -18.28 -33.12 -0.91
C GLN A 622 -18.09 -32.59 -2.35
N PRO A 623 -17.15 -31.64 -2.58
CA PRO A 623 -16.90 -31.12 -3.92
C PRO A 623 -16.43 -32.21 -4.89
N ASP A 624 -16.87 -32.11 -6.15
CA ASP A 624 -16.36 -32.95 -7.22
C ASP A 624 -14.87 -32.70 -7.44
N SER A 625 -14.09 -33.77 -7.45
CA SER A 625 -12.64 -33.71 -7.71
C SER A 625 -12.30 -33.07 -9.05
N GLY A 626 -13.17 -33.19 -10.06
CA GLY A 626 -13.03 -32.51 -11.35
C GLY A 626 -13.29 -31.00 -11.26
N ALA A 627 -14.18 -30.54 -10.38
CA ALA A 627 -14.42 -29.13 -10.12
C ALA A 627 -13.22 -28.48 -9.43
N ILE A 628 -12.69 -29.13 -8.38
CA ILE A 628 -11.44 -28.73 -7.69
C ILE A 628 -10.29 -28.60 -8.71
N ASN A 629 -10.07 -29.62 -9.53
CA ASN A 629 -9.04 -29.59 -10.57
C ASN A 629 -9.28 -28.48 -11.62
N ASN A 630 -10.53 -28.19 -11.99
CA ASN A 630 -10.82 -27.11 -12.94
C ASN A 630 -10.42 -25.74 -12.37
N VAL A 631 -10.76 -25.45 -11.10
CA VAL A 631 -10.40 -24.18 -10.45
C VAL A 631 -8.89 -24.07 -10.22
N THR A 632 -8.22 -25.12 -9.73
CA THR A 632 -6.76 -25.14 -9.61
C THR A 632 -6.07 -24.87 -10.95
N ASN A 633 -6.56 -25.46 -12.05
CA ASN A 633 -6.02 -25.19 -13.39
C ASN A 633 -6.31 -23.76 -13.88
N ALA A 634 -7.41 -23.12 -13.48
CA ALA A 634 -7.68 -21.73 -13.83
C ALA A 634 -6.64 -20.78 -13.22
N PHE A 635 -6.36 -20.94 -11.92
CA PHE A 635 -5.32 -20.18 -11.21
C PHE A 635 -3.91 -20.47 -11.73
N ALA A 636 -3.57 -21.73 -12.02
CA ALA A 636 -2.28 -22.08 -12.62
C ALA A 636 -2.08 -21.48 -14.03
N ASN A 637 -3.16 -21.19 -14.75
CA ASN A 637 -3.13 -20.52 -16.06
C ASN A 637 -3.40 -19.00 -15.98
N ALA A 638 -3.43 -18.40 -14.78
CA ALA A 638 -3.63 -16.96 -14.61
C ALA A 638 -2.48 -16.16 -15.24
N PRO A 639 -2.75 -15.01 -15.88
CA PRO A 639 -1.73 -14.16 -16.52
C PRO A 639 -0.92 -13.31 -15.51
N ILE A 640 -0.76 -13.79 -14.28
CA ILE A 640 0.00 -13.10 -13.22
C ILE A 640 1.46 -13.55 -13.28
N THR A 641 2.39 -12.60 -13.32
CA THR A 641 3.84 -12.87 -13.38
C THR A 641 4.45 -13.09 -12.00
N ASN A 642 5.40 -14.04 -11.93
CA ASN A 642 6.11 -14.41 -10.71
C ASN A 642 7.63 -14.14 -10.81
N PRO A 643 8.34 -13.93 -9.68
CA PRO A 643 9.80 -13.76 -9.65
C PRO A 643 10.59 -14.92 -10.27
N ASP A 644 10.05 -16.14 -10.27
CA ASP A 644 10.62 -17.31 -10.96
C ASP A 644 10.58 -17.22 -12.51
N SER A 645 10.03 -16.13 -13.06
CA SER A 645 9.81 -15.88 -14.49
C SER A 645 8.76 -16.78 -15.16
N THR A 646 7.92 -17.44 -14.38
CA THR A 646 6.71 -18.14 -14.84
C THR A 646 5.45 -17.28 -14.62
N THR A 647 4.29 -17.80 -15.01
CA THR A 647 2.99 -17.19 -14.75
C THR A 647 2.06 -18.17 -14.08
N GLY A 648 1.16 -17.67 -13.24
CA GLY A 648 0.13 -18.44 -12.54
C GLY A 648 0.09 -18.15 -11.04
N ILE A 649 -0.81 -18.85 -10.35
CA ILE A 649 -0.86 -18.98 -8.90
C ILE A 649 -1.04 -20.47 -8.58
N THR A 650 -0.31 -20.98 -7.60
CA THR A 650 -0.52 -22.33 -7.07
C THR A 650 -1.66 -22.28 -6.03
N LEU A 651 -2.83 -22.79 -6.42
CA LEU A 651 -4.00 -22.83 -5.54
C LEU A 651 -4.08 -24.18 -4.79
N HIS A 652 -3.87 -24.14 -3.47
CA HIS A 652 -3.97 -25.28 -2.55
C HIS A 652 -5.38 -25.43 -2.01
N LEU A 653 -6.24 -26.14 -2.75
CA LEU A 653 -7.57 -26.56 -2.28
C LEU A 653 -7.42 -27.82 -1.39
N ASN A 654 -7.26 -27.62 -0.09
CA ASN A 654 -7.10 -28.67 0.91
C ASN A 654 -8.46 -29.14 1.43
N LEU A 655 -8.96 -30.26 0.91
CA LEU A 655 -10.17 -30.92 1.39
C LEU A 655 -9.89 -31.67 2.71
N ASP A 656 -10.51 -31.26 3.82
CA ASP A 656 -10.37 -31.90 5.13
C ASP A 656 -11.57 -32.81 5.46
N GLU A 657 -12.55 -32.35 6.23
CA GLU A 657 -13.51 -33.24 6.88
C GLU A 657 -14.99 -33.03 6.54
N GLN A 658 -15.78 -34.07 6.84
CA GLN A 658 -17.22 -34.02 6.69
C GLN A 658 -17.87 -33.50 7.98
N VAL A 659 -18.55 -32.35 7.91
CA VAL A 659 -19.32 -31.77 9.02
C VAL A 659 -20.74 -32.36 9.10
N THR A 660 -21.47 -32.02 10.17
CA THR A 660 -22.87 -32.46 10.34
C THR A 660 -23.78 -31.79 9.32
N HIS A 661 -24.64 -32.57 8.65
CA HIS A 661 -25.61 -32.06 7.68
C HIS A 661 -26.66 -31.13 8.32
N SER A 662 -26.98 -30.05 7.61
CA SER A 662 -28.14 -29.18 7.87
C SER A 662 -28.69 -28.67 6.54
N ASP A 663 -30.00 -28.80 6.33
CA ASP A 663 -30.68 -28.35 5.10
C ASP A 663 -30.52 -26.84 4.85
N THR A 664 -30.27 -26.06 5.91
CA THR A 664 -29.96 -24.62 5.84
C THR A 664 -28.82 -24.24 6.79
N THR A 665 -27.87 -23.44 6.31
CA THR A 665 -26.78 -22.84 7.10
C THR A 665 -26.71 -21.34 6.82
N SER A 666 -27.26 -20.52 7.71
CA SER A 666 -27.35 -19.09 7.48
C SER A 666 -25.99 -18.40 7.51
N TRP A 667 -25.80 -17.40 6.66
CA TRP A 667 -24.63 -16.53 6.68
C TRP A 667 -24.87 -15.26 7.54
N PRO A 668 -23.87 -14.77 8.29
CA PRO A 668 -22.66 -15.48 8.72
C PRO A 668 -22.92 -16.37 9.96
N THR A 669 -24.12 -16.31 10.57
CA THR A 669 -24.39 -16.89 11.90
C THR A 669 -24.22 -18.42 12.00
N GLY A 670 -24.71 -19.18 11.02
CA GLY A 670 -24.55 -20.63 10.96
C GLY A 670 -23.13 -21.03 10.60
N PHE A 671 -22.49 -20.32 9.68
CA PHE A 671 -21.07 -20.52 9.35
C PHE A 671 -20.16 -20.31 10.58
N ASN A 672 -20.38 -19.22 11.32
CA ASN A 672 -19.65 -18.88 12.55
C ASN A 672 -19.94 -19.81 13.73
N SER A 673 -20.93 -20.70 13.65
CA SER A 673 -21.13 -21.77 14.64
C SER A 673 -20.39 -23.07 14.28
N ILE A 674 -19.98 -23.23 13.02
CA ILE A 674 -19.26 -24.41 12.49
C ILE A 674 -17.75 -24.16 12.48
N LYS A 675 -17.28 -23.07 11.85
CA LYS A 675 -15.85 -22.77 11.68
C LYS A 675 -15.02 -22.92 12.97
N PRO A 676 -15.45 -22.45 14.17
CA PRO A 676 -14.63 -22.55 15.38
C PRO A 676 -14.34 -23.96 15.88
N THR A 677 -15.10 -24.98 15.47
CA THR A 677 -14.88 -26.39 15.87
C THR A 677 -14.29 -27.26 14.76
N HIS A 678 -14.15 -26.72 13.55
CA HIS A 678 -13.80 -27.46 12.34
C HIS A 678 -12.56 -26.90 11.61
N PHE A 679 -12.26 -25.60 11.72
CA PHE A 679 -11.04 -25.02 11.12
C PHE A 679 -9.74 -25.67 11.63
N GLY A 680 -8.86 -26.03 10.70
CA GLY A 680 -7.68 -26.88 10.85
C GLY A 680 -8.02 -28.35 11.01
N THR A 681 -7.18 -29.26 10.51
CA THR A 681 -7.52 -30.69 10.42
C THR A 681 -7.80 -31.32 11.78
N ALA A 682 -8.57 -32.41 11.81
CA ALA A 682 -8.85 -33.15 13.05
C ALA A 682 -7.57 -33.59 13.82
N THR A 683 -6.42 -33.73 13.13
CA THR A 683 -5.12 -33.99 13.77
C THR A 683 -4.50 -32.72 14.37
N GLU A 684 -4.58 -31.59 13.66
CA GLU A 684 -4.12 -30.28 14.14
C GLU A 684 -4.92 -29.83 15.37
N ARG A 685 -6.27 -29.96 15.34
CA ARG A 685 -7.16 -29.63 16.47
C ARG A 685 -6.96 -30.55 17.69
N ALA A 686 -6.43 -31.76 17.49
CA ALA A 686 -6.09 -32.69 18.57
C ALA A 686 -4.68 -32.49 19.15
N ALA A 687 -3.85 -31.62 18.56
CA ALA A 687 -2.49 -31.39 19.00
C ALA A 687 -2.41 -30.64 20.34
N ALA A 688 -1.31 -30.85 21.08
CA ALA A 688 -1.09 -30.17 22.36
C ALA A 688 -0.93 -28.64 22.19
N ASN A 689 -0.40 -28.20 21.05
CA ASN A 689 -0.27 -26.80 20.63
C ASN A 689 -1.32 -26.40 19.57
N HIS A 690 -2.50 -27.04 19.52
CA HIS A 690 -3.52 -26.75 18.50
C HIS A 690 -3.85 -25.27 18.37
N ASP A 691 -4.04 -24.53 19.47
CA ASP A 691 -4.29 -23.09 19.46
C ASP A 691 -3.27 -22.32 18.58
N ASN A 692 -2.00 -22.69 18.71
CA ASN A 692 -0.92 -22.11 17.93
C ASN A 692 -1.02 -22.49 16.44
N ILE A 693 -1.15 -23.78 16.12
CA ILE A 693 -1.26 -24.29 14.74
C ILE A 693 -2.42 -23.61 14.01
N LEU A 694 -3.58 -23.51 14.67
CA LEU A 694 -4.75 -22.85 14.12
C LEU A 694 -4.53 -21.34 13.97
N ASN A 695 -3.82 -20.69 14.88
CA ASN A 695 -3.49 -19.27 14.76
C ASN A 695 -2.46 -19.00 13.65
N ALA A 696 -1.54 -19.92 13.38
CA ALA A 696 -0.66 -19.88 12.22
C ALA A 696 -1.45 -20.00 10.92
N LYS A 697 -2.30 -21.04 10.77
CA LYS A 697 -3.10 -21.25 9.56
C LYS A 697 -4.03 -20.06 9.25
N LYS A 698 -4.66 -19.45 10.25
CA LYS A 698 -5.49 -18.22 10.09
C LYS A 698 -4.77 -17.03 9.43
N LYS A 699 -3.43 -17.02 9.35
CA LYS A 699 -2.68 -15.93 8.69
C LYS A 699 -2.63 -16.07 7.16
N ILE A 700 -2.86 -17.26 6.60
CA ILE A 700 -2.69 -17.56 5.17
C ILE A 700 -3.85 -18.34 4.54
N TYR A 701 -4.67 -19.03 5.34
CA TYR A 701 -5.79 -19.82 4.85
C TYR A 701 -7.08 -19.00 4.72
N HIS A 702 -7.72 -19.17 3.57
CA HIS A 702 -9.16 -19.01 3.43
C HIS A 702 -9.85 -20.29 3.93
N TYR A 703 -11.06 -20.17 4.49
CA TYR A 703 -11.87 -21.32 4.92
C TYR A 703 -13.19 -21.34 4.16
N ASN A 704 -13.44 -22.47 3.53
CA ASN A 704 -14.56 -22.70 2.63
C ASN A 704 -15.46 -23.83 3.17
N LEU A 705 -16.74 -23.54 3.34
CA LEU A 705 -17.71 -24.53 3.81
C LEU A 705 -18.72 -24.89 2.72
N TRP A 706 -18.80 -26.18 2.37
CA TRP A 706 -19.78 -26.72 1.43
C TRP A 706 -21.03 -27.18 2.19
N VAL A 707 -22.13 -26.47 2.01
CA VAL A 707 -23.39 -26.68 2.74
C VAL A 707 -24.53 -27.07 1.80
N HIS A 708 -25.65 -27.55 2.35
CA HIS A 708 -26.83 -27.86 1.54
C HIS A 708 -27.44 -26.60 0.90
N SER A 709 -27.77 -25.59 1.72
CA SER A 709 -28.33 -24.32 1.27
C SER A 709 -28.02 -23.21 2.28
N ILE A 710 -27.81 -21.97 1.85
CA ILE A 710 -27.62 -20.82 2.77
C ILE A 710 -28.95 -20.40 3.40
N THR A 711 -29.99 -20.33 2.57
CA THR A 711 -31.41 -20.20 2.91
C THR A 711 -32.20 -21.21 2.07
N LEU A 712 -33.48 -21.46 2.36
CA LEU A 712 -34.29 -22.34 1.49
C LEU A 712 -34.39 -21.73 0.08
N ASN A 713 -33.92 -22.46 -0.93
CA ASN A 713 -33.67 -21.97 -2.29
C ASN A 713 -32.73 -20.74 -2.34
N GLY A 714 -31.71 -20.75 -1.50
CA GLY A 714 -30.75 -19.65 -1.40
C GLY A 714 -29.82 -19.51 -2.61
N PRO A 715 -28.86 -18.58 -2.50
CA PRO A 715 -27.82 -18.42 -3.50
C PRO A 715 -26.94 -19.67 -3.65
N SER A 716 -26.15 -19.73 -4.73
CA SER A 716 -25.18 -20.81 -5.00
C SER A 716 -23.99 -20.78 -4.04
N GLY A 717 -23.67 -19.62 -3.48
CA GLY A 717 -22.66 -19.42 -2.45
C GLY A 717 -22.83 -18.06 -1.78
N VAL A 718 -21.86 -17.68 -0.94
CA VAL A 718 -21.69 -16.32 -0.41
C VAL A 718 -20.27 -16.17 0.15
N GLY A 719 -19.61 -15.04 -0.13
CA GLY A 719 -18.26 -14.74 0.33
C GLY A 719 -18.11 -13.42 1.07
N GLU A 720 -17.13 -13.33 1.96
CA GLU A 720 -16.62 -12.04 2.42
C GLU A 720 -15.96 -11.28 1.26
N LEU A 721 -16.25 -9.98 1.15
CA LEU A 721 -15.54 -9.11 0.22
C LEU A 721 -14.22 -8.65 0.84
N LEU A 722 -13.10 -9.08 0.25
CA LEU A 722 -11.74 -8.87 0.76
C LEU A 722 -11.58 -9.37 2.21
N GLY A 723 -11.73 -10.69 2.35
CA GLY A 723 -11.73 -11.44 3.61
C GLY A 723 -11.19 -12.86 3.41
N ASN A 724 -11.48 -13.77 4.35
CA ASN A 724 -10.97 -15.15 4.29
C ASN A 724 -12.01 -16.25 4.52
N ASP A 725 -13.29 -15.90 4.50
CA ASP A 725 -14.40 -16.82 4.70
C ASP A 725 -15.39 -16.80 3.54
N PHE A 726 -15.86 -17.98 3.11
CA PHE A 726 -16.94 -18.13 2.12
C PHE A 726 -17.63 -19.50 2.17
N MET A 727 -18.85 -19.58 1.66
CA MET A 727 -19.62 -20.83 1.54
C MET A 727 -19.99 -21.14 0.09
N VAL A 728 -20.05 -22.44 -0.23
CA VAL A 728 -20.66 -22.95 -1.47
C VAL A 728 -21.88 -23.77 -1.07
N SER A 729 -23.03 -23.52 -1.69
CA SER A 729 -24.31 -24.16 -1.34
C SER A 729 -25.10 -24.62 -2.55
N MET A 730 -24.71 -25.80 -3.07
CA MET A 730 -25.25 -26.38 -4.29
C MET A 730 -26.32 -27.46 -4.05
N GLY A 731 -26.79 -27.65 -2.81
CA GLY A 731 -27.69 -28.74 -2.42
C GLY A 731 -29.10 -28.68 -3.00
N SER A 732 -29.56 -27.49 -3.39
CA SER A 732 -30.87 -27.28 -4.00
C SER A 732 -30.87 -27.38 -5.55
N TYR A 733 -29.71 -27.61 -6.17
CA TYR A 733 -29.53 -27.58 -7.64
C TYR A 733 -29.44 -29.02 -8.19
N ASN A 734 -30.38 -29.41 -9.08
CA ASN A 734 -30.55 -30.76 -9.67
C ASN A 734 -31.58 -31.69 -8.96
N ALA A 735 -32.78 -31.17 -8.66
CA ALA A 735 -33.90 -31.87 -8.00
C ALA A 735 -34.51 -33.12 -8.72
N SER A 736 -33.79 -33.76 -9.65
CA SER A 736 -34.30 -34.92 -10.41
C SER A 736 -34.56 -36.19 -9.58
N ASN A 737 -34.08 -36.25 -8.33
CA ASN A 737 -34.44 -37.27 -7.35
C ASN A 737 -34.49 -36.71 -5.91
N PRO A 738 -35.66 -36.45 -5.32
CA PRO A 738 -35.81 -35.89 -3.96
C PRO A 738 -35.54 -36.91 -2.83
N SER A 739 -34.81 -38.00 -3.11
CA SER A 739 -34.36 -38.99 -2.12
C SER A 739 -32.83 -39.16 -2.07
N GLN A 740 -32.11 -38.26 -2.75
CA GLN A 740 -30.67 -38.10 -2.63
C GLN A 740 -30.39 -36.65 -2.26
N ASP A 741 -29.47 -36.44 -1.33
CA ASP A 741 -28.89 -35.13 -1.10
C ASP A 741 -27.98 -34.82 -2.29
N LEU A 742 -28.24 -33.71 -2.97
CA LEU A 742 -27.68 -33.43 -4.28
C LEU A 742 -26.48 -32.48 -4.17
N ALA A 743 -25.60 -32.53 -5.15
CA ALA A 743 -24.67 -31.44 -5.43
C ALA A 743 -24.82 -31.10 -6.91
N GLY A 744 -24.87 -29.81 -7.24
CA GLY A 744 -24.96 -29.33 -8.62
C GLY A 744 -23.84 -29.87 -9.51
N SER A 745 -23.95 -29.72 -10.84
CA SER A 745 -22.97 -30.25 -11.79
C SER A 745 -21.54 -29.76 -11.54
N ARG A 746 -20.55 -30.49 -12.05
CA ARG A 746 -19.12 -30.12 -11.95
C ARG A 746 -18.85 -28.69 -12.42
N GLU A 747 -19.51 -28.27 -13.51
CA GLU A 747 -19.34 -26.92 -14.08
C GLU A 747 -19.99 -25.82 -13.23
N HIS A 748 -21.08 -26.13 -12.52
CA HIS A 748 -21.69 -25.19 -11.56
C HIS A 748 -20.87 -25.10 -10.26
N GLN A 749 -20.40 -26.24 -9.77
CA GLN A 749 -19.49 -26.33 -8.62
C GLN A 749 -18.20 -25.53 -8.85
N ALA A 750 -17.55 -25.72 -10.00
CA ALA A 750 -16.33 -25.00 -10.34
C ALA A 750 -16.56 -23.49 -10.55
N GLY A 751 -17.65 -23.12 -11.24
CA GLY A 751 -18.03 -21.72 -11.45
C GLY A 751 -18.28 -20.99 -10.13
N THR A 752 -19.06 -21.58 -9.24
CA THR A 752 -19.38 -21.01 -7.93
C THR A 752 -18.15 -20.96 -7.02
N LEU A 753 -17.40 -22.05 -6.87
CA LEU A 753 -16.16 -22.06 -6.06
C LEU A 753 -15.18 -20.94 -6.46
N MET A 754 -15.02 -20.71 -7.77
CA MET A 754 -14.17 -19.63 -8.26
C MET A 754 -14.80 -18.24 -8.07
N HIS A 755 -16.12 -18.10 -8.17
CA HIS A 755 -16.84 -16.84 -7.90
C HIS A 755 -16.65 -16.40 -6.43
N GLU A 756 -16.96 -17.28 -5.47
CA GLU A 756 -16.87 -16.98 -4.04
C GLU A 756 -15.43 -16.66 -3.59
N LEU A 757 -14.45 -17.41 -4.11
CA LEU A 757 -13.04 -17.10 -3.89
C LEU A 757 -12.66 -15.73 -4.48
N GLY A 758 -13.28 -15.33 -5.60
CA GLY A 758 -13.10 -14.01 -6.19
C GLY A 758 -13.49 -12.86 -5.26
N HIS A 759 -14.59 -13.00 -4.51
CA HIS A 759 -14.97 -12.02 -3.47
C HIS A 759 -13.92 -11.91 -2.36
N ASN A 760 -13.41 -13.05 -1.88
CA ASN A 760 -12.32 -13.08 -0.91
C ASN A 760 -11.04 -12.37 -1.43
N LEU A 761 -10.76 -12.45 -2.73
CA LEU A 761 -9.67 -11.74 -3.41
C LEU A 761 -10.03 -10.28 -3.80
N GLY A 762 -11.18 -9.77 -3.36
CA GLY A 762 -11.61 -8.37 -3.51
C GLY A 762 -12.32 -8.03 -4.82
N LEU A 763 -12.84 -9.01 -5.56
CA LEU A 763 -13.62 -8.80 -6.78
C LEU A 763 -15.12 -8.66 -6.48
N HIS A 764 -15.81 -7.86 -7.29
CA HIS A 764 -17.26 -7.64 -7.30
C HIS A 764 -17.89 -8.25 -8.56
N HIS A 765 -19.23 -8.29 -8.66
CA HIS A 765 -19.93 -8.81 -9.86
C HIS A 765 -19.59 -8.07 -11.17
N GLY A 766 -19.10 -6.84 -11.08
CA GLY A 766 -18.57 -6.03 -12.17
C GLY A 766 -17.06 -5.80 -12.12
N GLY A 767 -16.31 -6.60 -11.36
CA GLY A 767 -14.87 -6.47 -11.13
C GLY A 767 -14.56 -5.51 -9.98
N GLY A 768 -14.52 -4.21 -10.27
CA GLY A 768 -14.31 -3.16 -9.26
C GLY A 768 -15.58 -2.45 -8.78
N VAL A 769 -16.76 -2.90 -9.22
CA VAL A 769 -18.08 -2.29 -8.93
C VAL A 769 -19.18 -3.35 -8.93
N ASP A 770 -20.26 -3.09 -8.20
CA ASP A 770 -21.47 -3.92 -8.16
C ASP A 770 -22.40 -3.60 -9.37
N ILE A 771 -21.92 -3.89 -10.58
CA ILE A 771 -22.70 -3.79 -11.83
C ILE A 771 -22.49 -5.07 -12.63
N ASN A 772 -23.53 -5.90 -12.69
CA ASN A 772 -23.52 -7.25 -13.24
C ASN A 772 -23.94 -7.27 -14.73
N CYS A 773 -23.92 -8.45 -15.37
CA CYS A 773 -24.31 -8.71 -16.76
C CYS A 773 -23.66 -7.82 -17.84
N LYS A 774 -22.52 -7.18 -17.55
CA LYS A 774 -21.83 -6.28 -18.49
C LYS A 774 -21.23 -7.04 -19.68
N PRO A 775 -21.57 -6.70 -20.95
CA PRO A 775 -21.03 -7.40 -22.12
C PRO A 775 -19.50 -7.27 -22.31
N ASN A 776 -18.87 -6.26 -21.69
CA ASN A 776 -17.43 -6.02 -21.74
C ASN A 776 -16.67 -6.51 -20.48
N TYR A 777 -17.27 -7.36 -19.65
CA TYR A 777 -16.63 -7.94 -18.47
C TYR A 777 -16.76 -9.47 -18.47
N LEU A 778 -15.79 -10.12 -19.13
CA LEU A 778 -15.76 -11.55 -19.36
C LEU A 778 -15.06 -12.25 -18.18
N SER A 779 -15.80 -12.52 -17.10
CA SER A 779 -15.29 -13.07 -15.84
C SER A 779 -16.34 -13.94 -15.16
N VAL A 780 -15.95 -15.01 -14.47
CA VAL A 780 -16.89 -15.81 -13.65
C VAL A 780 -17.60 -15.01 -12.56
N MET A 781 -17.12 -13.81 -12.21
CA MET A 781 -17.81 -12.87 -11.30
C MET A 781 -19.12 -12.30 -11.89
N ASN A 782 -19.27 -12.33 -13.22
CA ASN A 782 -20.44 -11.81 -13.93
C ASN A 782 -21.42 -12.96 -14.20
N TYR A 783 -22.71 -12.78 -13.90
CA TYR A 783 -23.74 -13.82 -14.04
C TYR A 783 -23.91 -14.36 -15.46
N ALA A 784 -23.57 -13.57 -16.48
CA ALA A 784 -23.53 -14.04 -17.87
C ALA A 784 -22.49 -15.16 -18.10
N PHE A 785 -21.48 -15.28 -17.23
CA PHE A 785 -20.33 -16.18 -17.35
C PHE A 785 -20.04 -17.03 -16.08
N GLN A 786 -20.66 -16.78 -14.92
CA GLN A 786 -20.49 -17.62 -13.72
C GLN A 786 -20.79 -19.09 -14.04
N LEU A 787 -21.91 -19.34 -14.73
CA LEU A 787 -22.34 -20.65 -15.21
C LEU A 787 -22.32 -20.70 -16.75
N PRO A 788 -22.15 -21.87 -17.38
CA PRO A 788 -22.13 -22.02 -18.84
C PRO A 788 -23.55 -21.95 -19.45
N THR A 789 -24.42 -21.09 -18.94
CA THR A 789 -25.86 -21.05 -19.28
C THR A 789 -26.11 -20.37 -20.62
N PHE A 790 -25.72 -19.10 -20.76
CA PHE A 790 -25.88 -18.33 -22.00
C PHE A 790 -24.71 -18.60 -22.98
N VAL A 791 -23.48 -18.58 -22.47
CA VAL A 791 -22.25 -18.85 -23.23
C VAL A 791 -21.70 -20.22 -22.83
N SER A 792 -22.13 -21.28 -23.52
CA SER A 792 -21.81 -22.66 -23.10
C SER A 792 -20.31 -23.01 -23.19
N ASP A 793 -19.56 -22.29 -24.03
CA ASP A 793 -18.10 -22.40 -24.17
C ASP A 793 -17.31 -21.32 -23.40
N ARG A 794 -17.93 -20.65 -22.42
CA ARG A 794 -17.22 -19.71 -21.54
C ARG A 794 -16.02 -20.37 -20.85
N PRO A 795 -14.84 -19.71 -20.80
CA PRO A 795 -13.73 -20.19 -19.99
C PRO A 795 -14.07 -20.06 -18.51
N LEU A 796 -13.61 -21.02 -17.69
CA LEU A 796 -13.62 -20.88 -16.24
C LEU A 796 -12.40 -20.00 -15.87
N ASP A 797 -12.62 -18.69 -15.81
CA ASP A 797 -11.55 -17.71 -15.72
C ASP A 797 -12.06 -16.38 -15.15
N TYR A 798 -11.18 -15.60 -14.53
CA TYR A 798 -11.45 -14.18 -14.33
C TYR A 798 -11.02 -13.37 -15.57
N SER A 799 -11.48 -12.12 -15.68
CA SER A 799 -11.12 -11.26 -16.81
C SER A 799 -9.61 -10.97 -16.84
N ARG A 800 -8.98 -11.20 -18.00
CA ARG A 800 -7.53 -10.98 -18.21
C ARG A 800 -7.19 -9.60 -18.79
N SER A 801 -8.19 -8.81 -19.17
CA SER A 801 -8.02 -7.55 -19.90
C SER A 801 -9.21 -6.63 -19.68
N GLN A 802 -8.93 -5.37 -19.34
CA GLN A 802 -9.93 -4.31 -19.28
C GLN A 802 -10.36 -3.95 -20.71
N LEU A 803 -11.53 -4.43 -21.10
CA LEU A 803 -12.16 -4.09 -22.37
C LEU A 803 -12.65 -2.62 -22.33
N LEU A 804 -12.81 -2.02 -23.50
CA LEU A 804 -13.24 -0.62 -23.62
C LEU A 804 -14.60 -0.40 -22.96
N THR A 805 -14.76 0.77 -22.32
CA THR A 805 -16.04 1.21 -21.74
C THR A 805 -17.10 1.31 -22.83
N LEU A 806 -18.28 0.77 -22.55
CA LEU A 806 -19.48 0.92 -23.39
C LEU A 806 -20.36 2.00 -22.76
N ASP A 807 -20.81 2.96 -23.56
CA ASP A 807 -21.70 4.03 -23.12
C ASP A 807 -23.11 3.75 -23.64
N GLU A 808 -24.04 3.36 -22.76
CA GLU A 808 -25.37 2.87 -23.16
C GLU A 808 -26.29 3.94 -23.75
N ILE A 809 -25.88 5.21 -23.74
CA ILE A 809 -26.53 6.31 -24.46
C ILE A 809 -25.88 6.63 -25.82
N ASN A 810 -24.76 5.99 -26.17
CA ASN A 810 -23.98 6.29 -27.37
C ASN A 810 -23.14 5.07 -27.79
N LEU A 811 -23.78 3.93 -28.04
CA LEU A 811 -23.10 2.75 -28.56
C LEU A 811 -22.79 2.91 -30.06
N ASP A 812 -21.65 2.35 -30.48
CA ASP A 812 -21.24 2.23 -31.89
C ASP A 812 -21.29 0.74 -32.26
N GLU A 813 -22.00 0.43 -33.35
CA GLU A 813 -22.20 -0.94 -33.80
C GLU A 813 -21.00 -1.53 -34.55
N LEU A 814 -20.14 -0.71 -35.15
CA LEU A 814 -18.95 -1.17 -35.85
C LEU A 814 -17.81 -1.50 -34.87
N ASP A 815 -17.71 -0.74 -33.78
CA ASP A 815 -16.77 -1.00 -32.69
C ASP A 815 -17.21 -2.18 -31.79
N GLY A 816 -18.52 -2.30 -31.50
CA GLY A 816 -19.08 -3.41 -30.72
C GLY A 816 -18.43 -3.55 -29.34
N VAL A 817 -18.08 -4.78 -28.95
CA VAL A 817 -17.23 -5.03 -27.76
C VAL A 817 -15.79 -5.23 -28.22
N SER A 818 -14.87 -4.42 -27.70
CA SER A 818 -13.43 -4.49 -28.03
C SER A 818 -12.83 -5.90 -27.85
N ALA A 819 -11.87 -6.27 -28.69
CA ALA A 819 -11.25 -7.59 -28.70
C ALA A 819 -10.70 -8.04 -27.33
N SER A 820 -11.08 -9.25 -26.91
CA SER A 820 -10.64 -9.86 -25.65
C SER A 820 -9.19 -10.37 -25.67
N THR A 821 -8.64 -10.65 -24.48
CA THR A 821 -7.44 -11.47 -24.29
C THR A 821 -7.79 -12.72 -23.47
N PRO A 822 -7.57 -13.96 -23.97
CA PRO A 822 -7.22 -14.31 -25.36
C PRO A 822 -8.29 -13.82 -26.35
N SER A 823 -7.92 -13.69 -27.62
CA SER A 823 -8.83 -13.20 -28.66
C SER A 823 -9.92 -14.22 -29.03
N GLY A 824 -11.10 -13.72 -29.38
CA GLY A 824 -12.22 -14.55 -29.85
C GLY A 824 -13.11 -15.12 -28.75
N LEU A 825 -13.00 -14.64 -27.50
CA LEU A 825 -14.02 -14.93 -26.49
C LEU A 825 -15.35 -14.30 -26.91
N LYS A 826 -16.43 -14.98 -26.56
CA LYS A 826 -17.80 -14.54 -26.84
C LYS A 826 -18.41 -13.80 -25.66
N THR A 827 -19.38 -12.96 -25.96
CA THR A 827 -20.21 -12.25 -24.99
C THR A 827 -21.69 -12.31 -25.39
N VAL A 828 -22.56 -11.85 -24.50
CA VAL A 828 -24.01 -11.73 -24.70
C VAL A 828 -24.47 -10.37 -24.17
N TYR A 829 -25.56 -9.84 -24.71
CA TYR A 829 -26.10 -8.55 -24.31
C TYR A 829 -27.64 -8.52 -24.27
N GLY A 830 -28.16 -7.64 -23.43
CA GLY A 830 -29.56 -7.36 -23.24
C GLY A 830 -30.18 -6.48 -24.32
N LYS A 831 -31.48 -6.64 -24.55
CA LYS A 831 -32.33 -5.67 -25.25
C LYS A 831 -33.74 -5.64 -24.63
N PRO A 832 -33.97 -4.86 -23.56
CA PRO A 832 -35.29 -4.68 -22.95
C PRO A 832 -36.34 -4.25 -23.97
N GLY A 833 -37.52 -4.87 -23.88
CA GLY A 833 -38.65 -4.65 -24.80
C GLY A 833 -38.59 -5.45 -26.09
N ASP A 834 -37.49 -6.14 -26.37
CA ASP A 834 -37.34 -7.07 -27.51
C ASP A 834 -37.34 -8.53 -27.04
N PHE A 835 -37.48 -9.47 -27.97
CA PHE A 835 -37.51 -10.90 -27.68
C PHE A 835 -36.77 -11.70 -28.78
N PRO A 836 -35.73 -12.49 -28.43
CA PRO A 836 -35.27 -12.82 -27.07
C PRO A 836 -34.64 -11.63 -26.35
N VAL A 837 -34.75 -11.57 -25.01
CA VAL A 837 -34.17 -10.44 -24.23
C VAL A 837 -32.64 -10.44 -24.34
N VAL A 838 -32.03 -11.58 -24.03
CA VAL A 838 -30.58 -11.81 -24.15
C VAL A 838 -30.24 -12.29 -25.56
N SER A 839 -29.17 -11.75 -26.14
CA SER A 839 -28.69 -12.11 -27.48
C SER A 839 -28.13 -13.53 -27.56
N ASP A 840 -27.97 -14.05 -28.78
CA ASP A 840 -27.09 -15.19 -29.04
C ASP A 840 -25.62 -14.81 -28.74
N PRO A 841 -24.73 -15.75 -28.38
CA PRO A 841 -23.32 -15.46 -28.09
C PRO A 841 -22.55 -14.92 -29.31
N VAL A 842 -22.10 -13.66 -29.23
CA VAL A 842 -21.35 -12.94 -30.28
C VAL A 842 -19.86 -12.84 -29.93
N PRO A 843 -18.93 -12.95 -30.90
CA PRO A 843 -17.50 -12.82 -30.65
C PRO A 843 -17.11 -11.36 -30.35
N THR A 844 -16.24 -11.16 -29.37
CA THR A 844 -15.61 -9.85 -29.13
C THR A 844 -14.59 -9.50 -30.22
N GLY A 845 -14.35 -8.20 -30.41
CA GLY A 845 -13.48 -7.66 -31.46
C GLY A 845 -14.13 -7.63 -32.84
N GLN A 846 -15.47 -7.63 -32.89
CA GLN A 846 -16.30 -7.52 -34.09
C GLN A 846 -17.45 -6.57 -33.79
N GLY A 847 -18.04 -5.98 -34.84
CA GLY A 847 -19.24 -5.17 -34.73
C GLY A 847 -20.45 -5.97 -34.23
N ILE A 848 -21.34 -5.30 -33.52
CA ILE A 848 -22.56 -5.84 -32.91
C ILE A 848 -23.72 -4.92 -33.29
N ASP A 849 -24.75 -5.50 -33.91
CA ASP A 849 -26.06 -4.89 -34.12
C ASP A 849 -26.75 -4.74 -32.74
N TRP A 850 -26.58 -3.58 -32.11
CA TRP A 850 -27.00 -3.34 -30.73
C TRP A 850 -28.52 -3.15 -30.68
N ASN A 851 -29.08 -2.47 -31.68
CA ASN A 851 -30.50 -2.15 -31.76
C ASN A 851 -31.35 -3.29 -32.37
N ARG A 852 -30.73 -4.32 -32.96
CA ARG A 852 -31.32 -5.50 -33.60
C ARG A 852 -32.33 -5.19 -34.69
N ASP A 853 -32.02 -4.26 -35.59
CA ASP A 853 -32.86 -3.93 -36.76
C ASP A 853 -32.41 -4.64 -38.07
N GLU A 854 -31.40 -5.52 -37.98
CA GLU A 854 -30.73 -6.22 -39.10
C GLU A 854 -29.80 -5.33 -39.97
N PHE A 855 -29.58 -4.07 -39.59
CA PHE A 855 -28.47 -3.25 -40.07
C PHE A 855 -27.23 -3.43 -39.18
N LEU A 856 -26.07 -3.01 -39.69
CA LEU A 856 -24.84 -2.95 -38.92
C LEU A 856 -24.07 -1.73 -39.39
N GLY A 857 -24.08 -0.68 -38.57
CA GLY A 857 -23.41 0.57 -38.89
C GLY A 857 -23.98 1.82 -38.25
N ASP A 858 -24.88 1.69 -37.28
CA ASP A 858 -25.39 2.86 -36.55
C ASP A 858 -24.38 3.36 -35.51
N ASP A 859 -24.32 4.69 -35.38
CA ASP A 859 -23.64 5.41 -34.31
C ASP A 859 -24.66 6.07 -33.37
N GLY A 860 -24.35 6.10 -32.07
CA GLY A 860 -25.22 6.73 -31.08
C GLY A 860 -26.45 5.90 -30.69
N VAL A 861 -26.35 4.56 -30.71
CA VAL A 861 -27.44 3.68 -30.27
C VAL A 861 -27.64 3.80 -28.76
N GLU A 862 -28.85 4.20 -28.33
CA GLU A 862 -29.29 4.21 -26.93
C GLU A 862 -29.90 2.85 -26.57
N GLN A 863 -29.20 2.03 -25.77
CA GLN A 863 -29.65 0.68 -25.40
C GLN A 863 -29.04 0.24 -24.06
N SER A 864 -29.89 -0.20 -23.11
CA SER A 864 -29.41 -0.94 -21.93
C SER A 864 -29.02 -2.34 -22.38
N ILE A 865 -27.73 -2.65 -22.32
CA ILE A 865 -27.12 -3.88 -22.84
C ILE A 865 -26.72 -4.84 -21.71
N ASN A 866 -26.85 -4.44 -20.45
CA ASN A 866 -26.75 -5.32 -19.28
C ASN A 866 -28.12 -5.79 -18.72
N PHE A 867 -29.26 -5.34 -19.27
CA PHE A 867 -30.58 -5.83 -18.87
C PHE A 867 -30.88 -7.24 -19.40
N PHE A 868 -30.93 -8.23 -18.50
CA PHE A 868 -31.14 -9.64 -18.80
C PHE A 868 -32.49 -10.17 -18.26
N ASP A 869 -33.35 -9.31 -17.72
CA ASP A 869 -34.57 -9.69 -16.97
C ASP A 869 -34.27 -10.74 -15.88
N ILE A 870 -33.22 -10.52 -15.08
CA ILE A 870 -32.94 -11.29 -13.86
C ILE A 870 -32.57 -10.32 -12.73
N PRO A 871 -32.80 -10.67 -11.45
CA PRO A 871 -32.29 -9.90 -10.32
C PRO A 871 -30.80 -9.58 -10.48
N ASP A 872 -30.39 -8.37 -10.10
CA ASP A 872 -29.05 -7.79 -10.30
C ASP A 872 -28.71 -7.43 -11.77
N CYS A 873 -29.57 -7.78 -12.72
CA CYS A 873 -29.48 -7.42 -14.14
C CYS A 873 -30.86 -7.02 -14.74
N ASP A 874 -31.69 -6.32 -13.98
CA ASP A 874 -33.05 -5.88 -14.37
C ASP A 874 -33.25 -4.36 -14.38
N SER A 875 -32.16 -3.58 -14.23
CA SER A 875 -32.21 -2.13 -14.40
C SER A 875 -32.40 -1.73 -15.86
N LEU A 876 -33.27 -0.74 -16.09
CA LEU A 876 -33.47 -0.09 -17.39
C LEU A 876 -32.67 1.22 -17.54
N ASP A 877 -31.88 1.59 -16.52
CA ASP A 877 -31.06 2.79 -16.55
C ASP A 877 -29.93 2.64 -17.58
N LEU A 878 -29.74 3.66 -18.42
CA LEU A 878 -28.62 3.73 -19.35
C LEU A 878 -27.38 4.26 -18.62
N THR A 879 -26.31 3.48 -18.59
CA THR A 879 -25.11 3.72 -17.79
C THR A 879 -23.82 3.57 -18.60
N SER A 880 -22.69 3.96 -18.00
CA SER A 880 -21.37 3.77 -18.60
C SER A 880 -20.72 2.49 -18.05
N LEU A 881 -20.81 1.41 -18.81
CA LEU A 881 -20.31 0.09 -18.43
C LEU A 881 -18.80 0.05 -18.61
N THR A 882 -18.05 0.29 -17.55
CA THR A 882 -16.57 0.20 -17.57
C THR A 882 -16.13 -1.26 -17.44
N GLY A 883 -15.30 -1.73 -18.37
CA GLY A 883 -14.66 -3.05 -18.29
C GLY A 883 -13.62 -3.12 -17.17
N TYR A 884 -13.16 -4.33 -16.84
CA TYR A 884 -12.21 -4.54 -15.74
C TYR A 884 -11.20 -5.65 -16.08
N ASN A 885 -10.07 -5.69 -15.35
CA ASN A 885 -9.05 -6.74 -15.45
C ASN A 885 -8.83 -7.33 -14.06
N ASP A 886 -9.53 -8.42 -13.75
CA ASP A 886 -9.50 -9.03 -12.43
C ASP A 886 -8.11 -9.50 -12.05
N TRP A 887 -7.44 -10.25 -12.93
CA TRP A 887 -6.12 -10.82 -12.64
C TRP A 887 -5.03 -9.76 -12.39
N ALA A 888 -5.21 -8.52 -12.88
CA ALA A 888 -4.32 -7.42 -12.58
C ALA A 888 -4.63 -6.72 -11.23
N ASN A 889 -5.77 -7.02 -10.59
CA ASN A 889 -6.29 -6.32 -9.41
C ASN A 889 -6.68 -7.23 -8.23
N VAL A 890 -6.62 -8.56 -8.36
CA VAL A 890 -6.82 -9.50 -7.22
C VAL A 890 -5.88 -9.17 -6.05
N GLN A 891 -6.42 -9.26 -4.84
CA GLN A 891 -5.72 -8.94 -3.60
C GLN A 891 -5.46 -10.22 -2.80
N LEU A 892 -4.22 -10.72 -2.87
CA LEU A 892 -3.84 -11.99 -2.24
C LEU A 892 -3.57 -11.83 -0.72
N ALA A 893 -2.91 -10.74 -0.32
CA ALA A 893 -2.55 -10.44 1.07
C ALA A 893 -3.74 -9.94 1.93
N PHE A 894 -4.79 -10.75 2.07
CA PHE A 894 -6.05 -10.40 2.73
C PHE A 894 -5.88 -9.87 4.16
N THR A 895 -4.93 -10.40 4.93
CA THR A 895 -4.64 -10.02 6.32
C THR A 895 -4.23 -8.55 6.50
N SER A 896 -3.76 -7.92 5.42
CA SER A 896 -3.32 -6.52 5.40
C SER A 896 -4.41 -5.51 5.04
N SER A 897 -5.63 -5.96 4.73
CA SER A 897 -6.73 -5.09 4.37
C SER A 897 -7.31 -4.34 5.58
N GLY A 898 -7.89 -3.17 5.34
CA GLY A 898 -8.63 -2.41 6.38
C GLY A 898 -10.01 -3.00 6.72
N THR A 899 -10.45 -4.03 5.99
CA THR A 899 -11.72 -4.74 6.20
C THR A 899 -11.55 -6.09 6.89
N TYR A 900 -10.33 -6.65 6.94
CA TYR A 900 -10.08 -7.93 7.58
C TYR A 900 -10.26 -7.85 9.11
N ALA A 901 -11.24 -8.59 9.61
CA ALA A 901 -11.44 -8.83 11.03
C ALA A 901 -11.74 -10.31 11.26
N ASN A 902 -10.77 -11.05 11.80
CA ASN A 902 -10.87 -12.49 12.01
C ASN A 902 -12.15 -12.88 12.78
N GLY A 903 -13.04 -13.65 12.14
CA GLY A 903 -14.32 -14.08 12.69
C GLY A 903 -15.41 -13.00 12.75
N THR A 904 -15.27 -11.91 11.98
CA THR A 904 -16.29 -10.86 11.84
C THR A 904 -16.39 -10.42 10.37
N SER A 905 -17.45 -10.84 9.68
CA SER A 905 -17.70 -10.44 8.30
C SER A 905 -18.07 -8.96 8.21
N VAL A 906 -17.08 -8.12 7.88
CA VAL A 906 -17.22 -6.65 7.83
C VAL A 906 -17.93 -6.18 6.55
N LYS A 907 -17.75 -6.89 5.44
CA LYS A 907 -18.44 -6.66 4.16
C LYS A 907 -18.73 -7.97 3.43
N VAL A 908 -19.87 -8.00 2.77
CA VAL A 908 -20.40 -9.10 1.93
C VAL A 908 -21.01 -8.40 0.71
N VAL A 909 -21.00 -9.04 -0.46
CA VAL A 909 -21.72 -8.52 -1.64
C VAL A 909 -23.21 -8.83 -1.49
N ASP A 910 -24.07 -7.90 -1.88
CA ASP A 910 -25.52 -8.10 -1.84
C ASP A 910 -26.00 -8.84 -3.11
N ASN A 911 -26.96 -9.76 -2.97
CA ASN A 911 -27.70 -10.45 -4.05
C ASN A 911 -26.94 -11.49 -4.92
N GLU A 912 -26.33 -12.48 -4.28
CA GLU A 912 -25.73 -13.68 -4.91
C GLU A 912 -26.68 -14.52 -5.80
N MET A 913 -26.14 -15.25 -6.78
CA MET A 913 -26.92 -15.99 -7.79
C MET A 913 -27.75 -17.13 -7.18
N THR A 914 -29.09 -17.06 -7.26
CA THR A 914 -29.97 -18.13 -6.75
C THR A 914 -30.39 -19.16 -7.79
N ARG A 915 -30.92 -20.29 -7.30
CA ARG A 915 -31.49 -21.37 -8.10
C ARG A 915 -32.58 -20.89 -9.06
N GLU A 916 -33.43 -19.98 -8.61
CA GLU A 916 -34.48 -19.35 -9.41
C GLU A 916 -33.89 -18.50 -10.55
N ILE A 917 -32.77 -17.81 -10.31
CA ILE A 917 -32.05 -17.04 -11.33
C ILE A 917 -31.54 -18.00 -12.42
N VAL A 918 -30.86 -19.08 -12.02
CA VAL A 918 -30.39 -20.12 -12.96
C VAL A 918 -31.53 -20.75 -13.75
N GLN A 919 -32.64 -21.09 -13.10
CA GLN A 919 -33.83 -21.60 -13.78
C GLN A 919 -34.44 -20.58 -14.74
N LYS A 920 -34.47 -19.28 -14.40
CA LYS A 920 -34.96 -18.22 -15.30
C LYS A 920 -34.06 -18.06 -16.52
N MET A 921 -32.74 -18.03 -16.34
CA MET A 921 -31.75 -18.01 -17.44
C MET A 921 -31.92 -19.23 -18.37
N GLN A 922 -32.07 -20.43 -17.80
CA GLN A 922 -32.32 -21.67 -18.56
C GLN A 922 -33.66 -21.68 -19.30
N LEU A 923 -34.72 -21.11 -18.72
CA LEU A 923 -36.00 -20.95 -19.41
C LEU A 923 -35.89 -19.97 -20.57
N MET A 924 -35.18 -18.84 -20.39
CA MET A 924 -34.93 -17.88 -21.45
C MET A 924 -34.22 -18.51 -22.66
N THR A 925 -33.24 -19.40 -22.46
CA THR A 925 -32.60 -20.07 -23.61
C THR A 925 -33.56 -21.00 -24.37
N LEU A 926 -34.50 -21.65 -23.69
CA LEU A 926 -35.57 -22.44 -24.33
C LEU A 926 -36.61 -21.56 -25.03
N ASP A 927 -36.92 -20.40 -24.47
CA ASP A 927 -37.78 -19.38 -25.06
C ASP A 927 -37.18 -18.83 -26.37
N THR A 928 -35.86 -18.61 -26.43
CA THR A 928 -35.14 -18.25 -27.67
C THR A 928 -35.26 -19.33 -28.74
N ILE A 929 -35.08 -20.61 -28.39
CA ILE A 929 -35.24 -21.73 -29.35
C ILE A 929 -36.67 -21.78 -29.89
N ASP A 930 -37.68 -21.68 -29.02
CA ASP A 930 -39.08 -21.69 -29.43
C ASP A 930 -39.39 -20.49 -30.34
N HIS A 931 -38.90 -19.30 -30.01
CA HIS A 931 -39.03 -18.09 -30.83
C HIS A 931 -38.50 -18.27 -32.26
N LEU A 932 -37.28 -18.80 -32.40
CA LEU A 932 -36.66 -19.05 -33.70
C LEU A 932 -37.47 -20.05 -34.53
N LEU A 933 -37.95 -21.14 -33.90
CA LEU A 933 -38.79 -22.14 -34.56
C LEU A 933 -40.16 -21.58 -34.98
N GLN A 934 -40.80 -20.76 -34.14
CA GLN A 934 -42.09 -20.14 -34.45
C GLN A 934 -41.98 -19.05 -35.54
N ASN A 935 -40.86 -18.34 -35.65
CA ASN A 935 -40.67 -17.27 -36.63
C ASN A 935 -39.98 -17.70 -37.93
N ALA A 936 -39.37 -18.88 -37.99
CA ALA A 936 -38.84 -19.47 -39.23
C ALA A 936 -39.84 -19.37 -40.39
N ASN A 937 -39.40 -18.97 -41.59
CA ASN A 937 -40.31 -18.75 -42.73
C ASN A 937 -41.07 -20.04 -43.08
N ALA A 938 -42.37 -19.97 -43.38
CA ALA A 938 -43.16 -21.13 -43.79
C ALA A 938 -42.60 -21.82 -45.06
N THR A 939 -41.93 -21.07 -45.94
CA THR A 939 -41.24 -21.63 -47.12
C THR A 939 -39.92 -22.33 -46.80
N SER A 940 -39.45 -22.25 -45.55
CA SER A 940 -38.27 -22.99 -45.07
C SER A 940 -38.59 -24.43 -44.63
N PHE A 941 -39.88 -24.76 -44.45
CA PHE A 941 -40.34 -26.10 -44.07
C PHE A 941 -40.47 -27.03 -45.27
N ARG A 942 -40.39 -28.35 -45.03
CA ARG A 942 -40.46 -29.40 -46.06
C ARG A 942 -41.78 -29.35 -46.87
N ASP A 943 -42.90 -29.05 -46.20
CA ASP A 943 -44.15 -28.66 -46.85
C ASP A 943 -44.67 -27.35 -46.21
N THR A 944 -44.77 -26.31 -47.04
CA THR A 944 -45.26 -24.97 -46.63
C THR A 944 -46.69 -25.00 -46.07
N ASN A 945 -47.51 -25.97 -46.46
CA ASN A 945 -48.89 -26.12 -45.95
C ASN A 945 -48.91 -26.71 -44.53
N ASP A 946 -47.99 -27.62 -44.22
CA ASP A 946 -47.89 -28.27 -42.91
C ASP A 946 -47.05 -27.46 -41.90
N ALA A 947 -46.29 -26.45 -42.37
CA ALA A 947 -45.43 -25.59 -41.55
C ALA A 947 -46.10 -25.08 -40.25
N ALA A 948 -47.39 -24.75 -40.27
CA ALA A 948 -48.11 -24.32 -39.06
C ALA A 948 -48.33 -25.46 -38.03
N ALA A 949 -48.58 -26.68 -38.50
CA ALA A 949 -48.71 -27.86 -37.65
C ALA A 949 -47.34 -28.36 -37.16
N GLU A 950 -46.31 -28.27 -38.00
CA GLU A 950 -44.92 -28.59 -37.65
C GLU A 950 -44.39 -27.63 -36.58
N LYS A 951 -44.58 -26.31 -36.75
CA LYS A 951 -44.29 -25.29 -35.72
C LYS A 951 -44.99 -25.55 -34.39
N LYS A 952 -46.29 -25.87 -34.42
CA LYS A 952 -47.05 -26.18 -33.20
C LYS A 952 -46.52 -27.45 -32.53
N THR A 953 -46.14 -28.46 -33.29
CA THR A 953 -45.58 -29.71 -32.76
C THR A 953 -44.26 -29.46 -32.03
N LEU A 954 -43.40 -28.58 -32.58
CA LEU A 954 -42.14 -28.18 -31.95
C LEU A 954 -42.36 -27.34 -30.69
N HIS A 955 -43.30 -26.38 -30.71
CA HIS A 955 -43.72 -25.61 -29.53
C HIS A 955 -44.25 -26.51 -28.41
N ASP A 956 -45.18 -27.44 -28.73
CA ASP A 956 -45.74 -28.37 -27.75
C ASP A 956 -44.64 -29.24 -27.09
N VAL A 957 -43.56 -29.55 -27.80
CA VAL A 957 -42.43 -30.31 -27.25
C VAL A 957 -41.54 -29.46 -26.31
N LEU A 958 -41.50 -28.13 -26.49
CA LEU A 958 -40.78 -27.21 -25.61
C LEU A 958 -41.62 -26.77 -24.40
N ASP A 959 -42.88 -26.38 -24.60
CA ASP A 959 -43.70 -25.66 -23.60
C ASP A 959 -44.94 -26.42 -23.11
N ASN A 960 -45.11 -27.71 -23.42
CA ASN A 960 -46.17 -28.47 -22.75
C ASN A 960 -45.93 -28.47 -21.22
N PRO A 961 -46.93 -28.06 -20.41
CA PRO A 961 -46.75 -27.81 -18.98
C PRO A 961 -46.47 -29.06 -18.13
N VAL A 962 -46.58 -30.26 -18.72
CA VAL A 962 -46.34 -31.55 -18.05
C VAL A 962 -45.13 -32.27 -18.67
N SER A 963 -45.05 -32.33 -20.01
CA SER A 963 -44.06 -33.14 -20.72
C SER A 963 -42.92 -32.36 -21.37
N GLY A 964 -43.05 -31.04 -21.57
CA GLY A 964 -42.12 -30.23 -22.36
C GLY A 964 -40.78 -29.94 -21.68
N ALA A 965 -39.83 -29.40 -22.45
CA ALA A 965 -38.51 -28.99 -21.95
C ALA A 965 -38.60 -27.96 -20.81
N LYS A 966 -39.41 -26.91 -20.96
CA LYS A 966 -39.60 -25.86 -19.93
C LYS A 966 -40.19 -26.43 -18.63
N ALA A 967 -41.07 -27.43 -18.72
CA ALA A 967 -41.58 -28.16 -17.55
C ALA A 967 -40.51 -29.04 -16.90
N ALA A 968 -39.61 -29.63 -17.69
CA ALA A 968 -38.46 -30.39 -17.18
C ALA A 968 -37.41 -29.49 -16.50
N VAL A 969 -37.14 -28.28 -17.01
CA VAL A 969 -36.26 -27.28 -16.34
C VAL A 969 -36.78 -26.93 -14.95
N ARG A 970 -38.08 -26.64 -14.82
CA ARG A 970 -38.71 -26.33 -13.52
C ARG A 970 -38.61 -27.49 -12.50
N GLN A 971 -38.40 -28.72 -12.99
CA GLN A 971 -38.19 -29.95 -12.21
C GLN A 971 -36.71 -30.37 -12.13
N ASP A 972 -35.78 -29.53 -12.59
CA ASP A 972 -34.34 -29.79 -12.79
C ASP A 972 -34.00 -31.11 -13.51
N ASN A 973 -34.90 -31.61 -14.35
CA ASN A 973 -34.67 -32.85 -15.09
C ASN A 973 -33.90 -32.55 -16.38
N TYR A 974 -32.65 -32.12 -16.23
CA TYR A 974 -31.81 -31.68 -17.35
C TYR A 974 -31.55 -32.79 -18.38
N GLY A 975 -31.44 -34.06 -17.96
CA GLY A 975 -31.36 -35.19 -18.88
C GLY A 975 -32.58 -35.32 -19.80
N LYS A 976 -33.80 -35.04 -19.29
CA LYS A 976 -35.02 -34.96 -20.10
C LYS A 976 -35.02 -33.74 -21.02
N VAL A 977 -34.48 -32.60 -20.58
CA VAL A 977 -34.31 -31.40 -21.44
C VAL A 977 -33.38 -31.72 -22.61
N VAL A 978 -32.20 -32.29 -22.35
CA VAL A 978 -31.25 -32.71 -23.40
C VAL A 978 -31.91 -33.69 -24.38
N ALA A 979 -32.58 -34.74 -23.90
CA ALA A 979 -33.25 -35.71 -24.76
C ALA A 979 -34.40 -35.12 -25.61
N ILE A 980 -35.05 -34.06 -25.14
CA ILE A 980 -36.05 -33.29 -25.90
C ILE A 980 -35.38 -32.43 -26.97
N LEU A 981 -34.33 -31.69 -26.61
CA LEU A 981 -33.61 -30.82 -27.55
C LEU A 981 -32.89 -31.61 -28.63
N GLU A 982 -32.28 -32.76 -28.31
CA GLU A 982 -31.69 -33.67 -29.31
C GLU A 982 -32.75 -34.24 -30.27
N ARG A 983 -33.99 -34.46 -29.82
CA ARG A 983 -35.10 -34.85 -30.69
C ARG A 983 -35.53 -33.72 -31.63
N ILE A 984 -35.53 -32.47 -31.16
CA ILE A 984 -35.77 -31.28 -32.01
C ILE A 984 -34.64 -31.13 -33.03
N ARG A 985 -33.39 -31.30 -32.59
CA ARG A 985 -32.19 -31.22 -33.44
C ARG A 985 -32.26 -32.21 -34.60
N ALA A 986 -32.62 -33.47 -34.32
CA ALA A 986 -32.83 -34.53 -35.31
C ALA A 986 -34.09 -34.35 -36.21
N LYS A 987 -34.62 -33.13 -36.29
CA LYS A 987 -35.66 -32.70 -37.24
C LYS A 987 -35.25 -31.46 -38.06
N LEU A 988 -33.99 -31.06 -37.92
CA LEU A 988 -33.46 -29.80 -38.44
C LEU A 988 -32.02 -29.95 -38.95
N ASP A 989 -31.47 -31.18 -39.00
CA ASP A 989 -30.02 -31.42 -39.05
C ASP A 989 -29.42 -31.62 -40.46
N ALA A 990 -30.24 -31.52 -41.51
CA ALA A 990 -29.85 -31.76 -42.90
C ALA A 990 -29.26 -33.16 -43.14
N SER A 991 -29.58 -34.13 -42.28
CA SER A 991 -29.12 -35.52 -42.20
C SER A 991 -27.65 -35.76 -41.81
N VAL A 992 -27.24 -35.28 -40.63
CA VAL A 992 -26.03 -35.82 -39.96
C VAL A 992 -26.37 -37.12 -39.21
N GLY A 993 -26.53 -38.20 -39.97
CA GLY A 993 -26.76 -39.56 -39.44
C GLY A 993 -28.21 -40.06 -39.46
N GLY A 994 -29.14 -39.27 -39.98
CA GLY A 994 -30.56 -39.61 -40.18
C GLY A 994 -30.96 -39.81 -41.65
N ASP A 995 -32.27 -39.82 -41.90
CA ASP A 995 -32.86 -39.82 -43.25
C ASP A 995 -33.39 -38.41 -43.56
N PRO A 996 -32.86 -37.66 -44.54
CA PRO A 996 -33.26 -36.26 -44.80
C PRO A 996 -34.74 -36.07 -45.21
N HIS A 997 -35.52 -37.15 -45.34
CA HIS A 997 -36.98 -37.06 -45.44
C HIS A 997 -37.65 -36.70 -44.09
N ASP A 998 -36.98 -36.87 -42.95
CA ASP A 998 -37.54 -36.66 -41.62
C ASP A 998 -37.30 -35.26 -41.03
N ASP A 999 -36.49 -34.43 -41.71
CA ASP A 999 -36.32 -32.99 -41.46
C ASP A 999 -37.63 -32.21 -41.68
N MET A 1000 -37.97 -31.32 -40.74
CA MET A 1000 -39.15 -30.45 -40.78
C MET A 1000 -38.80 -29.10 -41.43
N ILE A 1001 -37.66 -28.50 -41.06
CA ILE A 1001 -37.08 -27.35 -41.77
C ILE A 1001 -35.99 -27.88 -42.72
N VAL A 1002 -36.04 -27.49 -44.00
CA VAL A 1002 -35.13 -27.95 -45.07
C VAL A 1002 -34.37 -26.81 -45.75
N ASN A 1003 -34.65 -25.55 -45.41
CA ASN A 1003 -33.84 -24.42 -45.88
C ASN A 1003 -32.52 -24.35 -45.11
N GLN A 1004 -31.41 -24.56 -45.82
CA GLN A 1004 -30.07 -24.61 -45.23
C GLN A 1004 -29.68 -23.37 -44.42
N LYS A 1005 -30.09 -22.15 -44.83
CA LYS A 1005 -29.78 -20.92 -44.08
C LYS A 1005 -30.53 -20.90 -42.75
N GLU A 1006 -31.81 -21.25 -42.77
CA GLU A 1006 -32.68 -21.29 -41.59
C GLU A 1006 -32.23 -22.40 -40.61
N GLN A 1007 -31.97 -23.61 -41.14
CA GLN A 1007 -31.39 -24.73 -40.37
C GLN A 1007 -30.09 -24.31 -39.69
N THR A 1008 -29.14 -23.70 -40.41
CA THR A 1008 -27.83 -23.31 -39.85
C THR A 1008 -27.99 -22.34 -38.67
N ARG A 1009 -28.86 -21.32 -38.79
CA ARG A 1009 -29.16 -20.37 -37.71
C ARG A 1009 -29.71 -21.08 -36.47
N ILE A 1010 -30.72 -21.93 -36.65
CA ILE A 1010 -31.43 -22.59 -35.55
C ILE A 1010 -30.54 -23.65 -34.88
N LEU A 1011 -29.82 -24.46 -35.67
CA LEU A 1011 -28.90 -25.48 -35.16
C LEU A 1011 -27.77 -24.89 -34.32
N GLN A 1012 -27.21 -23.74 -34.71
CA GLN A 1012 -26.13 -23.08 -33.96
C GLN A 1012 -26.55 -22.76 -32.52
N GLN A 1013 -27.73 -22.15 -32.34
CA GLN A 1013 -28.23 -21.82 -31.01
C GLN A 1013 -28.73 -23.08 -30.28
N LEU A 1014 -29.35 -24.04 -30.99
CA LEU A 1014 -29.78 -25.31 -30.40
C LEU A 1014 -28.60 -26.13 -29.85
N ASP A 1015 -27.46 -26.16 -30.54
CA ASP A 1015 -26.25 -26.85 -30.10
C ASP A 1015 -25.58 -26.16 -28.91
N ASN A 1016 -25.62 -24.82 -28.84
CA ASN A 1016 -25.20 -24.06 -27.66
C ASN A 1016 -26.06 -24.42 -26.43
N VAL A 1017 -27.39 -24.43 -26.58
CA VAL A 1017 -28.34 -24.74 -25.50
C VAL A 1017 -28.27 -26.23 -25.09
N ILE A 1018 -28.11 -27.17 -26.02
CA ILE A 1018 -27.86 -28.59 -25.72
C ILE A 1018 -26.55 -28.75 -24.93
N THR A 1019 -25.49 -28.04 -25.30
CA THR A 1019 -24.19 -28.10 -24.62
C THR A 1019 -24.28 -27.54 -23.19
N SER A 1020 -24.99 -26.42 -23.03
CA SER A 1020 -25.33 -25.83 -21.73
C SER A 1020 -26.07 -26.81 -20.82
N PHE A 1021 -27.17 -27.41 -21.27
CA PHE A 1021 -27.91 -28.40 -20.46
C PHE A 1021 -27.14 -29.71 -20.22
N LYS A 1022 -26.24 -30.12 -21.12
CA LYS A 1022 -25.32 -31.25 -20.86
C LYS A 1022 -24.35 -30.93 -19.72
N LYS A 1023 -23.77 -29.73 -19.70
CA LYS A 1023 -22.92 -29.24 -18.60
C LYS A 1023 -23.66 -29.02 -17.27
N ALA A 1024 -24.97 -28.79 -17.31
CA ALA A 1024 -25.82 -28.75 -16.11
C ALA A 1024 -26.25 -30.14 -15.61
N TRP A 1025 -26.19 -31.17 -16.47
CA TRP A 1025 -26.61 -32.54 -16.17
C TRP A 1025 -25.47 -33.46 -15.73
N GLN A 1026 -24.26 -33.25 -16.26
CA GLN A 1026 -23.05 -34.07 -16.03
C GLN A 1026 -22.26 -33.66 -14.78
#